data_AF-M0NCJ7-F1
#
_entry.id   AF-M0NCJ7-F1
#
_cell.length_a   1.000
_cell.length_b   1.000
_cell.length_c   1.000
_cell.angle_alpha   90.00
_cell.angle_beta   90.00
_cell.angle_gamma   90.00
#
_symmetry.space_group_name_H-M   'P 1'
#
loop_
_entity.id
_entity.type
_entity.pdbx_description
1 polymer ?
#
loop_
_entity_poly.entity_id
_entity_poly.type
_entity_poly.pdbx_seq_one_letter_code
_entity_poly.pdbx_strand_id
1 'polypeptide(L)'
;MQAALRTIGEAIIDDEYTTEYQPYYTASPISGTNKAIESVVVLRFERIGDRMEYRGTELIDLENNPEATATRFGYVSSSGKTDNSVTKRLTQNNPVDERYSALLEWFDEDVLGDELLSDPDIAGVRSILCEPIGATHEQVKQDIDNIAQRVEYRALLTLSITENGQERYVGELTAYNEGMKRWAAEDVRTKSTAKDSYGFARCSICDTETECFGLGAKMGEQYAVKQQWPFLDVNSSEAWRNRPLCMECITAIEVASDRFLEAQDYGVPGIRCRVIPYALPMPAATDQLKALIREARFELTGGDTDNDTARQRPLSTAWENYRHAVETTDQPDVLRLAFSHIIRETTKTHGVAWIDGVSIGQVVALRTALEELYENDPVFEQGLLPKPDPPTEQQLFSGSWVFQLLAGTRGSDHRDQYIGDETPWVEYTERLLTNGPVNYSEVIAVLMREIYARYRDRLDEDTDYPYDGFHLAATYGFLRLASEQGILRDTQTGNNDTDEAAMTMTSLDSSYTSFGDGIRTFVAAHPSIENSPGRTAAFVLGAAAAQLSNWQAYRGLSRTFVQSRNVDQLTAEILTRWQTDIWEKAKIYNQQAGRYGVPWADAESLFHEAVLAGENDSNGWQATAEEIRYHYVLGVNVGPNISQRAQENRDDQTIPETEDEEPVSGPAIEDERSEMNEDSEPGHPATGAEQ
;
A
#
# COMPACT_ATOMS: atom_id res chain seq x y z
N MET A 1 -4.62 -7.59 -16.55
CA MET A 1 -5.12 -8.00 -15.21
C MET A 1 -5.92 -9.31 -15.22
N GLN A 2 -7.12 -9.40 -15.79
CA GLN A 2 -7.97 -10.62 -15.64
C GLN A 2 -7.31 -11.90 -16.20
N ALA A 3 -6.56 -11.80 -17.31
CA ALA A 3 -5.76 -12.93 -17.81
C ALA A 3 -4.68 -13.38 -16.82
N ALA A 4 -4.02 -12.44 -16.13
CA ALA A 4 -3.04 -12.76 -15.09
C ALA A 4 -3.71 -13.43 -13.89
N LEU A 5 -4.86 -12.91 -13.43
CA LEU A 5 -5.63 -13.53 -12.35
C LEU A 5 -6.10 -14.93 -12.71
N ARG A 6 -6.51 -15.17 -13.95
CA ARG A 6 -6.81 -16.53 -14.43
C ARG A 6 -5.57 -17.42 -14.29
N THR A 7 -4.41 -17.01 -14.78
CA THR A 7 -3.18 -17.82 -14.68
C THR A 7 -2.77 -18.09 -13.24
N ILE A 8 -2.86 -17.07 -12.37
CA ILE A 8 -2.60 -17.21 -10.93
C ILE A 8 -3.58 -18.22 -10.32
N GLY A 9 -4.87 -18.09 -10.64
CA GLY A 9 -5.92 -19.00 -10.19
C GLY A 9 -5.70 -20.43 -10.63
N GLU A 10 -5.38 -20.65 -11.91
CA GLU A 10 -5.02 -21.98 -12.43
C GLU A 10 -3.81 -22.56 -11.69
N ALA A 11 -2.78 -21.75 -11.43
CA ALA A 11 -1.60 -22.21 -10.69
C ALA A 11 -1.94 -22.66 -9.26
N ILE A 12 -2.82 -21.92 -8.58
CA ILE A 12 -3.33 -22.26 -7.25
C ILE A 12 -4.20 -23.52 -7.32
N ILE A 13 -5.05 -23.64 -8.34
CA ILE A 13 -5.92 -24.80 -8.50
C ILE A 13 -5.10 -26.06 -8.71
N ASP A 14 -4.10 -26.01 -9.59
CA ASP A 14 -3.20 -27.13 -9.88
C ASP A 14 -2.36 -27.56 -8.65
N ASP A 15 -2.12 -26.64 -7.72
CA ASP A 15 -1.29 -26.84 -6.52
C ASP A 15 -2.10 -27.37 -5.32
N GLU A 16 -3.26 -26.76 -5.03
CA GLU A 16 -4.05 -27.03 -3.82
C GLU A 16 -5.15 -28.08 -4.02
N TYR A 17 -5.67 -28.24 -5.23
CA TYR A 17 -6.86 -29.06 -5.48
C TYR A 17 -6.54 -30.33 -6.26
N THR A 18 -7.13 -31.44 -5.81
CA THR A 18 -6.96 -32.75 -6.45
C THR A 18 -8.02 -33.05 -7.50
N THR A 19 -9.13 -32.34 -7.47
CA THR A 19 -10.25 -32.49 -8.42
C THR A 19 -10.73 -31.14 -8.92
N GLU A 20 -11.32 -31.12 -10.12
CA GLU A 20 -11.86 -29.89 -10.73
C GLU A 20 -13.03 -29.27 -9.96
N TYR A 21 -13.62 -29.98 -9.00
CA TYR A 21 -14.82 -29.56 -8.27
C TYR A 21 -14.52 -28.85 -6.95
N GLN A 22 -13.35 -29.11 -6.35
CA GLN A 22 -12.95 -28.49 -5.09
C GLN A 22 -12.89 -26.95 -5.11
N PRO A 23 -12.48 -26.28 -6.21
CA PRO A 23 -12.50 -24.83 -6.30
C PRO A 23 -13.86 -24.16 -6.05
N TYR A 24 -14.96 -24.89 -6.23
CA TYR A 24 -16.31 -24.35 -6.04
C TYR A 24 -16.78 -24.40 -4.58
N TYR A 25 -16.13 -25.19 -3.71
CA TYR A 25 -16.51 -25.30 -2.30
C TYR A 25 -16.02 -24.10 -1.47
N THR A 26 -16.82 -23.71 -0.48
CA THR A 26 -16.53 -22.54 0.36
C THR A 26 -16.17 -22.93 1.78
N ALA A 27 -14.89 -22.82 2.13
CA ALA A 27 -14.41 -23.15 3.48
C ALA A 27 -14.58 -22.01 4.50
N SER A 28 -14.44 -20.75 4.08
CA SER A 28 -14.45 -19.57 4.97
C SER A 28 -15.65 -19.50 5.92
N PRO A 29 -16.91 -19.79 5.50
CA PRO A 29 -18.06 -19.72 6.40
C PRO A 29 -18.13 -20.82 7.46
N ILE A 30 -17.26 -21.84 7.38
CA ILE A 30 -17.18 -22.95 8.34
C ILE A 30 -16.42 -22.52 9.61
N SER A 31 -15.39 -21.68 9.49
CA SER A 31 -14.61 -21.14 10.60
C SER A 31 -14.98 -19.67 10.92
N GLY A 32 -15.04 -19.29 12.21
CA GLY A 32 -15.28 -17.89 12.62
C GLY A 32 -15.85 -17.69 14.04
N THR A 33 -15.61 -16.53 14.66
CA THR A 33 -15.86 -16.30 16.10
C THR A 33 -17.32 -16.34 16.55
N ASN A 34 -18.29 -15.92 15.72
CA ASN A 34 -19.71 -15.87 16.10
C ASN A 34 -20.64 -16.72 15.21
N LYS A 35 -20.11 -17.35 14.15
CA LYS A 35 -20.86 -18.14 13.16
C LYS A 35 -20.11 -19.41 12.71
N ALA A 36 -19.13 -19.89 13.46
CA ALA A 36 -18.48 -21.17 13.13
C ALA A 36 -19.50 -22.31 13.10
N ILE A 37 -19.24 -23.28 12.24
CA ILE A 37 -19.88 -24.59 12.29
C ILE A 37 -19.12 -25.42 13.32
N GLU A 38 -19.83 -26.27 14.05
CA GLU A 38 -19.32 -27.15 15.11
C GLU A 38 -19.57 -28.63 14.84
N SER A 39 -20.56 -28.96 14.01
CA SER A 39 -20.92 -30.36 13.71
C SER A 39 -21.54 -30.54 12.33
N VAL A 40 -21.68 -31.79 11.88
CA VAL A 40 -22.36 -32.13 10.63
C VAL A 40 -23.45 -33.16 10.89
N VAL A 41 -24.64 -32.90 10.35
CA VAL A 41 -25.80 -33.79 10.37
C VAL A 41 -25.87 -34.50 9.02
N VAL A 42 -25.84 -35.82 9.05
CA VAL A 42 -25.82 -36.64 7.83
C VAL A 42 -27.12 -37.41 7.72
N LEU A 43 -27.85 -37.23 6.61
CA LEU A 43 -28.94 -38.13 6.20
C LEU A 43 -28.32 -39.35 5.51
N ARG A 44 -28.42 -40.53 6.12
CA ARG A 44 -27.80 -41.75 5.61
C ARG A 44 -28.73 -42.47 4.66
N PHE A 45 -28.26 -42.75 3.46
CA PHE A 45 -28.93 -43.59 2.47
C PHE A 45 -28.10 -44.84 2.20
N GLU A 46 -28.77 -45.95 1.91
CA GLU A 46 -28.12 -47.20 1.53
C GLU A 46 -28.67 -47.68 0.19
N ARG A 47 -27.76 -48.02 -0.73
CA ARG A 47 -28.10 -48.58 -2.03
C ARG A 47 -28.10 -50.10 -1.96
N ILE A 48 -29.25 -50.70 -2.20
CA ILE A 48 -29.44 -52.15 -2.26
C ILE A 48 -29.93 -52.52 -3.66
N GLY A 49 -28.98 -52.91 -4.52
CA GLY A 49 -29.24 -53.13 -5.94
C GLY A 49 -29.65 -51.83 -6.64
N ASP A 50 -30.84 -51.82 -7.24
CA ASP A 50 -31.40 -50.65 -7.94
C ASP A 50 -32.31 -49.79 -7.04
N ARG A 51 -32.33 -50.04 -5.73
CA ARG A 51 -33.19 -49.32 -4.78
C ARG A 51 -32.35 -48.55 -3.76
N MET A 52 -32.83 -47.36 -3.42
CA MET A 52 -32.29 -46.53 -2.34
C MET A 52 -33.19 -46.66 -1.11
N GLU A 53 -32.60 -46.80 0.07
CA GLU A 53 -33.31 -46.84 1.34
C GLU A 53 -32.74 -45.79 2.32
N TYR A 54 -33.62 -45.08 3.02
CA TYR A 54 -33.22 -44.16 4.08
C TYR A 54 -32.93 -44.94 5.38
N ARG A 55 -31.78 -44.65 6.01
CA ARG A 55 -31.27 -45.33 7.21
C ARG A 55 -31.29 -44.48 8.47
N GLY A 56 -31.87 -43.29 8.40
CA GLY A 56 -31.92 -42.34 9.52
C GLY A 56 -30.84 -41.27 9.43
N THR A 57 -30.65 -40.57 10.54
CA THR A 57 -29.70 -39.47 10.66
C THR A 57 -28.62 -39.72 11.69
N GLU A 58 -27.44 -39.16 11.46
CA GLU A 58 -26.34 -39.18 12.42
C GLU A 58 -25.73 -37.79 12.59
N LEU A 59 -25.22 -37.51 13.79
CA LEU A 59 -24.41 -36.35 14.08
C LEU A 59 -22.95 -36.78 14.10
N ILE A 60 -22.13 -36.15 13.25
CA ILE A 60 -20.68 -36.40 13.18
C ILE A 60 -19.91 -35.11 13.45
N ASP A 61 -18.68 -35.28 13.89
CA ASP A 61 -17.74 -34.18 14.09
C ASP A 61 -17.22 -33.64 12.75
N LEU A 62 -16.73 -32.41 12.78
CA LEU A 62 -16.07 -31.79 11.64
C LEU A 62 -14.73 -32.46 11.33
N GLU A 63 -14.22 -32.22 10.12
CA GLU A 63 -12.83 -32.52 9.83
C GLU A 63 -11.90 -31.60 10.63
N ASN A 64 -10.64 -32.01 10.74
CA ASN A 64 -9.59 -31.25 11.42
C ASN A 64 -9.36 -29.84 10.82
N ASN A 65 -9.86 -29.60 9.61
CA ASN A 65 -9.65 -28.40 8.81
C ASN A 65 -11.00 -28.02 8.10
N PRO A 66 -11.38 -26.72 8.06
CA PRO A 66 -12.54 -26.22 7.31
C PRO A 66 -12.59 -26.62 5.83
N GLU A 67 -11.46 -26.63 5.12
CA GLU A 67 -11.37 -27.02 3.70
C GLU A 67 -11.65 -28.51 3.50
N ALA A 68 -11.11 -29.35 4.39
CA ALA A 68 -11.39 -30.78 4.40
C ALA A 68 -12.89 -31.03 4.65
N THR A 69 -13.50 -30.26 5.57
CA THR A 69 -14.94 -30.30 5.83
C THR A 69 -15.74 -29.90 4.58
N ALA A 70 -15.41 -28.77 3.96
CA ALA A 70 -16.10 -28.28 2.77
C ALA A 70 -16.00 -29.27 1.61
N THR A 71 -14.83 -29.88 1.42
CA THR A 71 -14.55 -30.85 0.37
C THR A 71 -15.27 -32.17 0.59
N ARG A 72 -15.17 -32.78 1.79
CA ARG A 72 -15.80 -34.07 2.09
C ARG A 72 -17.32 -33.97 1.96
N PHE A 73 -17.90 -32.90 2.49
CA PHE A 73 -19.35 -32.76 2.52
C PHE A 73 -19.94 -32.04 1.31
N GLY A 74 -19.14 -31.37 0.49
CA GLY A 74 -19.60 -30.70 -0.73
C GLY A 74 -20.30 -29.36 -0.47
N TYR A 75 -19.79 -28.54 0.44
CA TYR A 75 -20.45 -27.32 0.91
C TYR A 75 -20.10 -26.06 0.09
N VAL A 76 -21.13 -25.35 -0.37
CA VAL A 76 -21.05 -24.09 -1.12
C VAL A 76 -22.03 -23.07 -0.52
N SER A 77 -21.49 -22.02 0.08
CA SER A 77 -22.28 -20.95 0.68
C SER A 77 -22.70 -19.90 -0.34
N SER A 78 -23.95 -19.43 -0.25
CA SER A 78 -24.44 -18.31 -1.04
C SER A 78 -24.79 -17.12 -0.14
N SER A 79 -24.27 -15.93 -0.47
CA SER A 79 -24.52 -14.73 0.31
C SER A 79 -25.92 -14.16 0.01
N GLY A 80 -26.87 -14.35 0.92
CA GLY A 80 -28.20 -13.73 0.86
C GLY A 80 -29.30 -14.53 0.13
N LYS A 81 -28.99 -15.76 -0.30
CA LYS A 81 -29.94 -16.78 -0.77
C LYS A 81 -29.76 -18.08 0.04
N THR A 82 -30.55 -19.12 -0.28
CA THR A 82 -30.27 -20.50 0.16
C THR A 82 -28.91 -20.96 -0.39
N ASP A 83 -28.16 -21.76 0.37
CA ASP A 83 -26.85 -22.28 -0.06
C ASP A 83 -26.99 -23.06 -1.39
N ASN A 84 -26.02 -22.96 -2.30
CA ASN A 84 -26.13 -23.53 -3.66
C ASN A 84 -25.81 -25.04 -3.71
N SER A 85 -25.22 -25.60 -2.66
CA SER A 85 -24.96 -27.04 -2.54
C SER A 85 -26.17 -27.81 -1.99
N VAL A 86 -26.19 -29.14 -2.16
CA VAL A 86 -27.10 -30.02 -1.38
C VAL A 86 -26.86 -29.84 0.11
N THR A 87 -25.59 -29.67 0.50
CA THR A 87 -25.24 -29.40 1.89
C THR A 87 -25.73 -28.01 2.27
N LYS A 88 -26.59 -27.94 3.29
CA LYS A 88 -27.19 -26.68 3.75
C LYS A 88 -26.72 -26.34 5.15
N ARG A 89 -26.56 -25.05 5.42
CA ARG A 89 -26.36 -24.58 6.78
C ARG A 89 -27.67 -24.64 7.60
N LEU A 90 -27.60 -25.23 8.79
CA LEU A 90 -28.69 -25.21 9.76
C LEU A 90 -28.61 -23.93 10.62
N THR A 91 -29.61 -23.06 10.55
CA THR A 91 -29.69 -21.80 11.33
C THR A 91 -30.95 -21.75 12.22
N GLN A 92 -30.88 -21.05 13.36
CA GLN A 92 -31.94 -21.01 14.38
C GLN A 92 -33.28 -20.43 13.91
N ASN A 93 -33.25 -19.50 12.96
CA ASN A 93 -34.42 -18.67 12.63
C ASN A 93 -35.32 -19.24 11.53
N ASN A 94 -34.88 -20.28 10.81
CA ASN A 94 -35.66 -20.86 9.73
C ASN A 94 -36.45 -22.07 10.22
N PRO A 95 -37.78 -22.12 10.11
CA PRO A 95 -38.56 -23.32 10.37
C PRO A 95 -38.12 -24.49 9.49
N VAL A 96 -38.46 -25.69 9.95
CA VAL A 96 -38.26 -27.00 9.33
C VAL A 96 -38.59 -26.99 7.85
N ASP A 97 -39.76 -26.42 7.53
CA ASP A 97 -40.27 -26.37 6.17
C ASP A 97 -39.36 -25.56 5.24
N GLU A 98 -38.68 -24.51 5.72
CA GLU A 98 -37.72 -23.76 4.91
C GLU A 98 -36.42 -24.54 4.69
N ARG A 99 -35.95 -25.29 5.71
CA ARG A 99 -34.70 -26.07 5.63
C ARG A 99 -34.84 -27.27 4.71
N TYR A 100 -35.95 -27.99 4.86
CA TYR A 100 -36.27 -29.13 4.02
C TYR A 100 -36.57 -28.67 2.59
N SER A 101 -37.35 -27.60 2.40
CA SER A 101 -37.62 -27.08 1.06
C SER A 101 -36.34 -26.63 0.36
N ALA A 102 -35.41 -25.97 1.06
CA ALA A 102 -34.12 -25.60 0.47
C ALA A 102 -33.29 -26.81 0.01
N LEU A 103 -33.36 -27.94 0.71
CA LEU A 103 -32.73 -29.19 0.27
C LEU A 103 -33.37 -29.71 -1.03
N LEU A 104 -34.70 -29.64 -1.12
CA LEU A 104 -35.45 -30.06 -2.31
C LEU A 104 -35.20 -29.16 -3.52
N GLU A 105 -35.04 -27.86 -3.30
CA GLU A 105 -34.73 -26.87 -4.35
C GLU A 105 -33.47 -27.24 -5.14
N TRP A 106 -32.53 -28.00 -4.56
CA TRP A 106 -31.35 -28.43 -5.29
C TRP A 106 -31.66 -29.42 -6.43
N PHE A 107 -32.73 -30.21 -6.33
CA PHE A 107 -33.15 -31.19 -7.36
C PHE A 107 -33.97 -30.55 -8.50
N ASP A 108 -33.61 -29.33 -8.88
CA ASP A 108 -34.27 -28.57 -9.95
C ASP A 108 -33.95 -29.18 -11.32
N GLU A 109 -35.00 -29.43 -12.11
CA GLU A 109 -34.91 -30.00 -13.45
C GLU A 109 -34.30 -29.02 -14.45
N ASP A 110 -34.55 -27.73 -14.29
CA ASP A 110 -34.01 -26.70 -15.17
C ASP A 110 -32.49 -26.51 -14.97
N VAL A 111 -31.95 -26.87 -13.79
CA VAL A 111 -30.52 -26.74 -13.46
C VAL A 111 -29.77 -28.05 -13.67
N LEU A 112 -30.28 -29.16 -13.12
CA LEU A 112 -29.59 -30.45 -13.18
C LEU A 112 -29.80 -31.17 -14.52
N GLY A 113 -30.92 -30.96 -15.20
CA GLY A 113 -31.28 -31.64 -16.43
C GLY A 113 -31.53 -33.15 -16.27
N ASP A 114 -32.12 -33.77 -17.30
CA ASP A 114 -32.51 -35.19 -17.30
C ASP A 114 -31.34 -36.15 -17.04
N GLU A 115 -30.15 -35.80 -17.52
CA GLU A 115 -28.94 -36.63 -17.42
C GLU A 115 -28.55 -36.89 -15.95
N LEU A 116 -28.41 -35.84 -15.14
CA LEU A 116 -28.04 -35.98 -13.73
C LEU A 116 -29.23 -36.45 -12.90
N LEU A 117 -30.44 -36.02 -13.22
CA LEU A 117 -31.64 -36.46 -12.51
C LEU A 117 -31.95 -37.95 -12.70
N SER A 118 -31.43 -38.56 -13.78
CA SER A 118 -31.52 -40.00 -14.03
C SER A 118 -30.36 -40.80 -13.45
N ASP A 119 -29.32 -40.13 -12.89
CA ASP A 119 -28.23 -40.81 -12.22
C ASP A 119 -28.78 -41.63 -11.04
N PRO A 120 -28.39 -42.90 -10.86
CA PRO A 120 -28.99 -43.75 -9.83
C PRO A 120 -28.87 -43.21 -8.40
N ASP A 121 -27.79 -42.48 -8.09
CA ASP A 121 -27.56 -41.95 -6.76
C ASP A 121 -28.49 -40.75 -6.51
N ILE A 122 -28.60 -39.83 -7.48
CA ILE A 122 -29.49 -38.66 -7.44
C ILE A 122 -30.96 -39.10 -7.52
N ALA A 123 -31.33 -39.94 -8.48
CA ALA A 123 -32.69 -40.41 -8.69
C ALA A 123 -33.21 -41.19 -7.47
N GLY A 124 -32.36 -42.04 -6.89
CA GLY A 124 -32.68 -42.81 -5.70
C GLY A 124 -33.02 -41.91 -4.50
N VAL A 125 -32.16 -40.93 -4.21
CA VAL A 125 -32.38 -39.96 -3.14
C VAL A 125 -33.59 -39.06 -3.43
N ARG A 126 -33.73 -38.57 -4.67
CA ARG A 126 -34.86 -37.74 -5.13
C ARG A 126 -36.19 -38.46 -4.95
N SER A 127 -36.25 -39.77 -5.24
CA SER A 127 -37.49 -40.55 -5.06
C SER A 127 -37.93 -40.62 -3.59
N ILE A 128 -37.00 -40.53 -2.64
CA ILE A 128 -37.31 -40.52 -1.20
C ILE A 128 -37.67 -39.12 -0.70
N LEU A 129 -36.97 -38.09 -1.17
CA LEU A 129 -37.10 -36.72 -0.65
C LEU A 129 -38.18 -35.90 -1.38
N CYS A 130 -38.37 -36.10 -2.68
CA CYS A 130 -39.26 -35.27 -3.48
C CYS A 130 -40.65 -35.90 -3.70
N GLU A 131 -40.85 -37.19 -3.39
CA GLU A 131 -42.17 -37.82 -3.51
C GLU A 131 -43.07 -37.47 -2.32
N PRO A 132 -44.19 -36.74 -2.53
CA PRO A 132 -44.91 -36.08 -1.44
C PRO A 132 -45.72 -37.02 -0.51
N ILE A 133 -45.72 -38.34 -0.73
CA ILE A 133 -46.63 -39.26 -0.06
C ILE A 133 -45.90 -40.56 0.30
N GLY A 134 -45.34 -40.63 1.50
CA GLY A 134 -44.76 -41.84 2.05
C GLY A 134 -44.37 -41.70 3.53
N ALA A 135 -44.42 -42.80 4.30
CA ALA A 135 -44.01 -42.80 5.71
C ALA A 135 -42.53 -42.37 5.89
N THR A 136 -41.69 -42.66 4.90
CA THR A 136 -40.27 -42.30 4.88
C THR A 136 -40.05 -40.81 4.72
N HIS A 137 -40.86 -40.13 3.91
CA HIS A 137 -40.79 -38.67 3.71
C HIS A 137 -41.01 -37.91 5.01
N GLU A 138 -42.08 -38.27 5.74
CA GLU A 138 -42.41 -37.68 7.03
C GLU A 138 -41.36 -38.02 8.10
N GLN A 139 -40.80 -39.23 8.03
CA GLN A 139 -39.73 -39.65 8.92
C GLN A 139 -38.47 -38.79 8.74
N VAL A 140 -38.05 -38.49 7.50
CA VAL A 140 -36.88 -37.64 7.24
C VAL A 140 -37.10 -36.23 7.81
N LYS A 141 -38.28 -35.63 7.60
CA LYS A 141 -38.62 -34.32 8.17
C LYS A 141 -38.52 -34.34 9.70
N GLN A 142 -39.14 -35.35 10.33
CA GLN A 142 -39.13 -35.49 11.78
C GLN A 142 -37.71 -35.69 12.35
N ASP A 143 -36.85 -36.44 11.65
CA ASP A 143 -35.47 -36.66 12.08
C ASP A 143 -34.63 -35.37 12.00
N ILE A 144 -34.78 -34.58 10.93
CA ILE A 144 -34.14 -33.27 10.79
C ILE A 144 -34.52 -32.35 11.96
N ASP A 145 -35.80 -32.37 12.37
CA ASP A 145 -36.30 -31.56 13.50
C ASP A 145 -35.74 -31.99 14.83
N ASN A 146 -35.76 -33.29 15.07
CA ASN A 146 -35.24 -33.87 16.31
C ASN A 146 -33.75 -33.52 16.48
N ILE A 147 -32.98 -33.51 15.39
CA ILE A 147 -31.58 -33.10 15.43
C ILE A 147 -31.41 -31.59 15.53
N ALA A 148 -32.20 -30.81 14.81
CA ALA A 148 -32.18 -29.35 14.91
C ALA A 148 -32.40 -28.83 16.34
N GLN A 149 -33.15 -29.57 17.16
CA GLN A 149 -33.34 -29.27 18.59
C GLN A 149 -32.15 -29.67 19.48
N ARG A 150 -31.28 -30.58 19.01
CA ARG A 150 -30.15 -31.14 19.76
C ARG A 150 -28.83 -30.45 19.48
N VAL A 151 -28.72 -29.70 18.39
CA VAL A 151 -27.49 -29.06 17.95
C VAL A 151 -27.58 -27.54 18.18
N GLU A 152 -26.54 -26.95 18.78
CA GLU A 152 -26.48 -25.53 19.10
C GLU A 152 -26.19 -24.69 17.85
N TYR A 153 -27.13 -24.65 16.90
CA TYR A 153 -27.25 -23.69 15.78
C TYR A 153 -26.01 -23.46 14.88
N ARG A 154 -25.11 -24.45 14.84
CA ARG A 154 -23.80 -24.40 14.18
C ARG A 154 -23.53 -25.71 13.47
N ALA A 155 -24.41 -26.10 12.54
CA ALA A 155 -24.23 -27.36 11.82
C ALA A 155 -24.48 -27.26 10.32
N LEU A 156 -23.83 -28.17 9.58
CA LEU A 156 -24.16 -28.47 8.19
C LEU A 156 -25.11 -29.66 8.14
N LEU A 157 -26.11 -29.61 7.27
CA LEU A 157 -26.96 -30.74 6.90
C LEU A 157 -26.48 -31.26 5.56
N THR A 158 -26.07 -32.54 5.49
CA THR A 158 -25.60 -33.18 4.26
C THR A 158 -26.17 -34.60 4.13
N LEU A 159 -25.81 -35.29 3.05
CA LEU A 159 -26.24 -36.66 2.74
C LEU A 159 -25.03 -37.60 2.65
N SER A 160 -25.25 -38.89 2.86
CA SER A 160 -24.28 -39.94 2.51
C SER A 160 -24.99 -41.12 1.85
N ILE A 161 -24.26 -41.82 0.98
CA ILE A 161 -24.74 -43.03 0.30
C ILE A 161 -23.78 -44.16 0.62
N THR A 162 -24.32 -45.23 1.19
CA THR A 162 -23.59 -46.47 1.49
C THR A 162 -23.89 -47.49 0.41
N GLU A 163 -22.85 -48.01 -0.23
CA GLU A 163 -22.95 -49.07 -1.24
C GLU A 163 -21.88 -50.13 -0.98
N ASN A 164 -22.26 -51.41 -0.96
CA ASN A 164 -21.35 -52.53 -0.66
C ASN A 164 -20.55 -52.36 0.65
N GLY A 165 -21.13 -51.69 1.65
CA GLY A 165 -20.50 -51.41 2.94
C GLY A 165 -19.51 -50.24 2.93
N GLN A 166 -19.34 -49.55 1.80
CA GLN A 166 -18.56 -48.32 1.70
C GLN A 166 -19.49 -47.10 1.71
N GLU A 167 -19.37 -46.26 2.74
CA GLU A 167 -20.07 -44.99 2.83
C GLU A 167 -19.30 -43.91 2.09
N ARG A 168 -20.00 -43.16 1.23
CA ARG A 168 -19.48 -42.00 0.50
C ARG A 168 -20.34 -40.78 0.79
N TYR A 169 -19.69 -39.62 0.91
CA TYR A 169 -20.37 -38.34 1.13
C TYR A 169 -20.60 -37.60 -0.18
N VAL A 170 -21.50 -36.61 -0.18
CA VAL A 170 -21.85 -35.81 -1.36
C VAL A 170 -20.61 -35.29 -2.11
N GLY A 171 -19.59 -34.79 -1.41
CA GLY A 171 -18.35 -34.28 -2.03
C GLY A 171 -17.47 -35.35 -2.69
N GLU A 172 -17.69 -36.63 -2.39
CA GLU A 172 -16.98 -37.78 -2.96
C GLU A 172 -17.75 -38.41 -4.14
N LEU A 173 -18.97 -37.96 -4.41
CA LEU A 173 -19.86 -38.51 -5.43
C LEU A 173 -19.86 -37.62 -6.68
N THR A 174 -19.44 -38.18 -7.81
CA THR A 174 -19.27 -37.43 -9.08
C THR A 174 -20.56 -36.76 -9.55
N ALA A 175 -21.71 -37.45 -9.48
CA ALA A 175 -22.99 -36.88 -9.93
C ALA A 175 -23.40 -35.63 -9.14
N TYR A 176 -23.16 -35.64 -7.83
CA TYR A 176 -23.43 -34.49 -6.97
C TYR A 176 -22.47 -33.33 -7.22
N ASN A 177 -21.19 -33.63 -7.47
CA ASN A 177 -20.19 -32.63 -7.79
C ASN A 177 -20.47 -31.93 -9.13
N GLU A 178 -20.90 -32.69 -10.14
CA GLU A 178 -21.33 -32.13 -11.42
C GLU A 178 -22.61 -31.30 -11.27
N GLY A 179 -23.58 -31.76 -10.46
CA GLY A 179 -24.78 -30.99 -10.14
C GLY A 179 -24.44 -29.66 -9.45
N MET A 180 -23.50 -29.66 -8.51
CA MET A 180 -23.01 -28.45 -7.86
C MET A 180 -22.36 -27.48 -8.86
N LYS A 181 -21.56 -27.98 -9.82
CA LYS A 181 -20.97 -27.17 -10.90
C LYS A 181 -22.05 -26.49 -11.75
N ARG A 182 -23.14 -27.19 -12.09
CA ARG A 182 -24.31 -26.60 -12.79
C ARG A 182 -25.01 -25.53 -11.95
N TRP A 183 -25.17 -25.77 -10.64
CA TRP A 183 -25.70 -24.77 -9.71
C TRP A 183 -24.82 -23.52 -9.59
N ALA A 184 -23.50 -23.68 -9.60
CA ALA A 184 -22.57 -22.55 -9.60
C ALA A 184 -22.72 -21.71 -10.88
N ALA A 185 -22.87 -22.36 -12.04
CA ALA A 185 -23.15 -21.67 -13.30
C ALA A 185 -24.50 -20.93 -13.28
N GLU A 186 -25.54 -21.54 -12.70
CA GLU A 186 -26.87 -20.91 -12.55
C GLU A 186 -26.84 -19.70 -11.62
N ASP A 187 -26.10 -19.77 -10.51
CA ASP A 187 -25.93 -18.64 -9.60
C ASP A 187 -25.27 -17.46 -10.31
N VAL A 188 -24.23 -17.73 -11.13
CA VAL A 188 -23.60 -16.70 -11.95
C VAL A 188 -24.59 -16.12 -12.96
N ARG A 189 -25.42 -16.95 -13.61
CA ARG A 189 -26.41 -16.52 -14.61
C ARG A 189 -27.46 -15.57 -14.03
N THR A 190 -27.89 -15.81 -12.79
CA THR A 190 -28.98 -15.08 -12.11
C THR A 190 -28.51 -14.19 -10.96
N LYS A 191 -27.20 -13.90 -10.92
CA LYS A 191 -26.60 -13.08 -9.86
C LYS A 191 -27.16 -11.67 -9.88
N SER A 192 -27.22 -11.03 -8.71
CA SER A 192 -27.50 -9.59 -8.62
C SER A 192 -28.94 -9.24 -9.07
N THR A 193 -29.13 -8.26 -9.95
CA THR A 193 -30.43 -7.91 -10.59
C THR A 193 -30.65 -8.59 -11.94
N ALA A 194 -29.73 -9.43 -12.40
CA ALA A 194 -29.88 -10.07 -13.71
C ALA A 194 -30.99 -11.12 -13.67
N LYS A 195 -31.81 -11.15 -14.72
CA LYS A 195 -32.78 -12.24 -14.93
C LYS A 195 -32.09 -13.46 -15.52
N ASP A 196 -31.20 -13.22 -16.47
CA ASP A 196 -30.48 -14.24 -17.21
C ASP A 196 -29.28 -13.59 -17.93
N SER A 197 -28.05 -13.83 -17.46
CA SER A 197 -26.82 -13.26 -18.03
C SER A 197 -25.92 -14.34 -18.64
N TYR A 198 -26.40 -14.91 -19.75
CA TYR A 198 -25.77 -16.06 -20.40
C TYR A 198 -25.92 -16.00 -21.93
N GLY A 199 -24.92 -16.53 -22.63
CA GLY A 199 -24.99 -16.80 -24.08
C GLY A 199 -23.76 -17.52 -24.61
N PHE A 200 -23.88 -18.13 -25.80
CA PHE A 200 -22.74 -18.70 -26.50
C PHE A 200 -21.89 -17.60 -27.14
N ALA A 201 -20.64 -17.51 -26.73
CA ALA A 201 -19.70 -16.52 -27.21
C ALA A 201 -18.26 -17.05 -27.12
N ARG A 202 -17.32 -16.28 -27.67
CA ARG A 202 -15.91 -16.52 -27.43
C ARG A 202 -15.51 -15.89 -26.10
N CYS A 203 -14.98 -16.67 -25.16
CA CYS A 203 -14.53 -16.18 -23.87
C CYS A 203 -13.42 -15.15 -24.07
N SER A 204 -13.56 -13.98 -23.46
CA SER A 204 -12.63 -12.85 -23.62
C SER A 204 -11.25 -13.07 -23.01
N ILE A 205 -11.06 -14.15 -22.23
CA ILE A 205 -9.80 -14.46 -21.55
C ILE A 205 -9.11 -15.70 -22.12
N CYS A 206 -9.83 -16.79 -22.36
CA CYS A 206 -9.25 -18.03 -22.89
C CYS A 206 -9.41 -18.21 -24.40
N ASP A 207 -10.15 -17.33 -25.07
CA ASP A 207 -10.44 -17.38 -26.51
C ASP A 207 -11.20 -18.64 -26.98
N THR A 208 -11.71 -19.46 -26.05
CA THR A 208 -12.54 -20.64 -26.35
C THR A 208 -13.98 -20.22 -26.65
N GLU A 209 -14.57 -20.75 -27.73
CA GLU A 209 -16.00 -20.61 -28.03
C GLU A 209 -16.82 -21.61 -27.21
N THR A 210 -17.58 -21.10 -26.25
CA THR A 210 -18.36 -21.91 -25.29
C THR A 210 -19.46 -21.06 -24.65
N GLU A 211 -20.18 -21.67 -23.70
CA GLU A 211 -21.11 -20.98 -22.81
C GLU A 211 -20.40 -19.91 -21.99
N CYS A 212 -20.86 -18.68 -22.10
CA CYS A 212 -20.27 -17.53 -21.45
C CYS A 212 -21.29 -16.76 -20.61
N PHE A 213 -20.78 -16.17 -19.54
CA PHE A 213 -21.54 -15.39 -18.57
C PHE A 213 -20.98 -13.97 -18.48
N GLY A 214 -21.82 -13.03 -18.05
CA GLY A 214 -21.45 -11.63 -17.87
C GLY A 214 -21.11 -11.23 -16.45
N LEU A 215 -21.44 -12.09 -15.49
CA LEU A 215 -21.38 -11.85 -14.05
C LEU A 215 -20.28 -12.72 -13.39
N GLY A 216 -19.93 -12.41 -12.15
CA GLY A 216 -18.87 -13.11 -11.40
C GLY A 216 -17.45 -12.59 -11.66
N ALA A 217 -16.44 -13.38 -11.28
CA ALA A 217 -15.01 -13.10 -11.48
C ALA A 217 -14.56 -11.79 -10.80
N LYS A 218 -14.62 -11.78 -9.45
CA LYS A 218 -14.60 -10.53 -8.67
C LYS A 218 -13.21 -9.89 -8.58
N MET A 219 -13.15 -8.60 -8.89
CA MET A 219 -12.37 -7.60 -8.12
C MET A 219 -13.25 -6.33 -8.02
N GLY A 220 -14.43 -6.51 -7.42
CA GLY A 220 -15.44 -5.45 -7.18
C GLY A 220 -16.84 -5.65 -7.82
N GLU A 221 -17.10 -6.81 -8.44
CA GLU A 221 -18.37 -7.16 -9.13
C GLU A 221 -18.88 -6.12 -10.13
N GLN A 222 -18.11 -5.93 -11.19
CA GLN A 222 -18.50 -5.20 -12.40
C GLN A 222 -19.87 -5.69 -12.90
N TYR A 223 -20.77 -4.77 -13.26
CA TYR A 223 -22.18 -5.03 -13.65
C TYR A 223 -23.13 -5.51 -12.53
N ALA A 224 -22.70 -5.62 -11.26
CA ALA A 224 -23.62 -5.86 -10.14
C ALA A 224 -24.47 -4.62 -9.78
N VAL A 225 -25.64 -4.86 -9.16
CA VAL A 225 -26.85 -4.03 -8.88
C VAL A 225 -26.72 -2.49 -8.92
N LYS A 226 -25.57 -1.89 -8.58
CA LYS A 226 -25.42 -0.45 -8.36
C LYS A 226 -24.78 0.36 -9.49
N GLN A 227 -24.37 -0.24 -10.63
CA GLN A 227 -23.72 0.49 -11.74
C GLN A 227 -24.63 0.80 -12.94
N GLN A 228 -25.88 0.34 -12.92
CA GLN A 228 -26.81 0.42 -14.05
C GLN A 228 -27.40 1.80 -14.34
N TRP A 229 -27.45 2.70 -13.35
CA TRP A 229 -28.12 3.99 -13.47
C TRP A 229 -27.07 5.10 -13.39
N PRO A 230 -26.96 6.03 -14.37
CA PRO A 230 -27.88 6.37 -15.47
C PRO A 230 -27.65 5.65 -16.82
N PHE A 231 -26.75 4.67 -16.89
CA PHE A 231 -26.32 4.07 -18.16
C PHE A 231 -27.25 2.91 -18.60
N LEU A 232 -28.34 3.25 -19.30
CA LEU A 232 -29.32 2.29 -19.86
C LEU A 232 -28.68 1.15 -20.68
N ASP A 233 -27.53 1.39 -21.31
CA ASP A 233 -26.79 0.41 -22.11
C ASP A 233 -26.03 -0.65 -21.27
N VAL A 234 -25.92 -0.45 -19.95
CA VAL A 234 -25.24 -1.36 -19.03
C VAL A 234 -26.27 -2.36 -18.48
N ASN A 235 -26.82 -3.24 -19.30
CA ASN A 235 -27.78 -4.25 -18.84
C ASN A 235 -27.07 -5.46 -18.21
N SER A 236 -27.30 -5.77 -16.92
CA SER A 236 -26.71 -6.91 -16.21
C SER A 236 -27.10 -8.26 -16.83
N SER A 237 -28.29 -8.37 -17.42
CA SER A 237 -28.73 -9.57 -18.15
C SER A 237 -28.07 -9.70 -19.53
N GLU A 238 -27.49 -8.62 -20.07
CA GLU A 238 -26.76 -8.66 -21.35
C GLU A 238 -25.25 -8.44 -21.14
N ALA A 239 -24.78 -8.48 -19.89
CA ALA A 239 -23.38 -8.23 -19.54
C ALA A 239 -22.43 -9.21 -20.23
N TRP A 240 -22.90 -10.44 -20.51
CA TRP A 240 -22.14 -11.47 -21.22
C TRP A 240 -21.74 -11.05 -22.64
N ARG A 241 -22.46 -10.11 -23.26
CA ARG A 241 -22.08 -9.57 -24.58
C ARG A 241 -20.87 -8.64 -24.51
N ASN A 242 -20.76 -7.89 -23.42
CA ASN A 242 -19.67 -6.92 -23.21
C ASN A 242 -18.44 -7.60 -22.57
N ARG A 243 -18.68 -8.62 -21.76
CA ARG A 243 -17.66 -9.38 -21.02
C ARG A 243 -18.02 -10.87 -21.02
N PRO A 244 -17.88 -11.57 -22.15
CA PRO A 244 -18.13 -13.01 -22.20
C PRO A 244 -17.02 -13.74 -21.45
N LEU A 245 -17.37 -14.48 -20.39
CA LEU A 245 -16.45 -15.32 -19.63
C LEU A 245 -17.01 -16.74 -19.47
N CYS A 246 -16.19 -17.76 -19.76
CA CYS A 246 -16.56 -19.14 -19.47
C CYS A 246 -16.43 -19.44 -17.96
N MET A 247 -17.12 -20.48 -17.50
CA MET A 247 -17.14 -20.84 -16.08
C MET A 247 -15.74 -21.14 -15.52
N GLU A 248 -14.88 -21.83 -16.29
CA GLU A 248 -13.50 -22.13 -15.87
C GLU A 248 -12.68 -20.87 -15.60
N CYS A 249 -12.79 -19.85 -16.47
CA CYS A 249 -12.11 -18.57 -16.27
C CYS A 249 -12.67 -17.82 -15.06
N ILE A 250 -13.99 -17.89 -14.83
CA ILE A 250 -14.63 -17.28 -13.67
C ILE A 250 -14.09 -17.91 -12.38
N THR A 251 -14.13 -19.24 -12.29
CA THR A 251 -13.65 -19.99 -11.13
C THR A 251 -12.18 -19.71 -10.86
N ALA A 252 -11.31 -19.74 -11.87
CA ALA A 252 -9.89 -19.43 -11.70
C ALA A 252 -9.67 -18.01 -11.14
N ILE A 253 -10.37 -17.01 -11.68
CA ILE A 253 -10.25 -15.63 -11.20
C ILE A 253 -10.77 -15.48 -9.77
N GLU A 254 -11.89 -16.13 -9.42
CA GLU A 254 -12.43 -16.09 -8.05
C GLU A 254 -11.48 -16.76 -7.05
N VAL A 255 -10.87 -17.90 -7.41
CA VAL A 255 -9.80 -18.54 -6.61
C VAL A 255 -8.62 -17.58 -6.42
N ALA A 256 -8.14 -16.93 -7.48
CA ALA A 256 -7.05 -15.96 -7.36
C ALA A 256 -7.45 -14.76 -6.47
N SER A 257 -8.69 -14.31 -6.57
CA SER A 257 -9.16 -13.21 -5.72
C SER A 257 -9.15 -13.59 -4.25
N ASP A 258 -9.73 -14.73 -3.90
CA ASP A 258 -9.90 -15.15 -2.51
C ASP A 258 -8.56 -15.61 -1.89
N ARG A 259 -7.76 -16.38 -2.64
CA ARG A 259 -6.53 -17.00 -2.13
C ARG A 259 -5.28 -16.13 -2.30
N PHE A 260 -5.28 -15.17 -3.22
CA PHE A 260 -4.11 -14.35 -3.51
C PHE A 260 -4.34 -12.86 -3.28
N LEU A 261 -5.48 -12.30 -3.70
CA LEU A 261 -5.69 -10.84 -3.66
C LEU A 261 -6.28 -10.32 -2.34
N GLU A 262 -7.09 -11.11 -1.64
CA GLU A 262 -7.66 -10.70 -0.35
C GLU A 262 -6.63 -10.66 0.78
N ALA A 263 -5.59 -11.50 0.70
CA ALA A 263 -4.47 -11.50 1.64
C ALA A 263 -3.54 -10.28 1.51
N GLN A 264 -3.65 -9.51 0.42
CA GLN A 264 -2.81 -8.36 0.14
C GLN A 264 -3.43 -7.05 0.64
N ASP A 265 -2.70 -6.36 1.52
CA ASP A 265 -3.06 -5.02 2.00
C ASP A 265 -1.78 -4.17 2.22
N TYR A 266 -1.29 -3.54 1.16
CA TYR A 266 0.00 -2.83 1.18
C TYR A 266 -0.08 -1.30 1.19
N GLY A 267 -1.28 -0.74 1.06
CA GLY A 267 -1.42 0.68 0.74
C GLY A 267 -1.40 1.61 1.96
N VAL A 268 -1.54 2.91 1.69
CA VAL A 268 -1.61 3.97 2.70
C VAL A 268 -2.92 3.91 3.49
N PRO A 269 -3.05 4.57 4.66
CA PRO A 269 -4.31 4.60 5.40
C PRO A 269 -5.51 4.98 4.50
N GLY A 270 -6.53 4.12 4.48
CA GLY A 270 -7.72 4.30 3.65
C GLY A 270 -7.63 3.81 2.19
N ILE A 271 -6.44 3.50 1.69
CA ILE A 271 -6.21 3.00 0.33
C ILE A 271 -5.47 1.67 0.39
N ARG A 272 -6.02 0.61 -0.19
CA ARG A 272 -5.32 -0.68 -0.33
C ARG A 272 -4.54 -0.71 -1.63
N CYS A 273 -3.29 -1.17 -1.59
CA CYS A 273 -2.51 -1.49 -2.79
C CYS A 273 -2.46 -3.01 -2.96
N ARG A 274 -2.83 -3.49 -4.15
CA ARG A 274 -2.77 -4.91 -4.57
C ARG A 274 -1.69 -5.07 -5.64
N VAL A 275 -0.80 -6.04 -5.44
CA VAL A 275 0.31 -6.38 -6.32
C VAL A 275 -0.07 -7.59 -7.16
N ILE A 276 -0.11 -7.40 -8.49
CA ILE A 276 -0.53 -8.43 -9.43
C ILE A 276 0.64 -8.73 -10.37
N PRO A 277 1.35 -9.85 -10.20
CA PRO A 277 2.32 -10.30 -11.18
C PRO A 277 1.60 -10.74 -12.46
N TYR A 278 2.18 -10.42 -13.61
CA TYR A 278 1.69 -10.89 -14.89
C TYR A 278 2.82 -11.20 -15.86
N ALA A 279 2.53 -12.10 -16.78
CA ALA A 279 3.44 -12.51 -17.84
C ALA A 279 3.26 -11.62 -19.07
N LEU A 280 4.37 -11.15 -19.65
CA LEU A 280 4.38 -10.57 -20.98
C LEU A 280 3.97 -11.64 -22.03
N PRO A 281 3.40 -11.24 -23.19
CA PRO A 281 2.95 -12.17 -24.22
C PRO A 281 4.12 -12.78 -25.00
N MET A 282 4.94 -13.59 -24.31
CA MET A 282 6.12 -14.27 -24.82
C MET A 282 6.04 -15.78 -24.56
N PRO A 283 6.72 -16.62 -25.37
CA PRO A 283 6.80 -18.05 -25.11
C PRO A 283 7.30 -18.35 -23.70
N ALA A 284 6.75 -19.39 -23.05
CA ALA A 284 7.06 -19.80 -21.67
C ALA A 284 6.74 -18.79 -20.56
N ALA A 285 6.25 -17.58 -20.88
CA ALA A 285 6.00 -16.55 -19.87
C ALA A 285 4.85 -16.92 -18.91
N THR A 286 3.81 -17.57 -19.43
CA THR A 286 2.71 -18.10 -18.61
C THR A 286 3.21 -19.17 -17.64
N ASP A 287 4.11 -20.06 -18.07
CA ASP A 287 4.67 -21.10 -17.22
C ASP A 287 5.56 -20.51 -16.13
N GLN A 288 6.34 -19.47 -16.44
CA GLN A 288 7.09 -18.69 -15.46
C GLN A 288 6.18 -18.04 -14.41
N LEU A 289 5.03 -17.48 -14.82
CA LEU A 289 4.06 -16.93 -13.86
C LEU A 289 3.47 -18.03 -12.97
N LYS A 290 3.13 -19.20 -13.53
CA LYS A 290 2.65 -20.34 -12.73
C LYS A 290 3.71 -20.80 -11.73
N ALA A 291 4.98 -20.86 -12.15
CA ALA A 291 6.09 -21.20 -11.27
C ALA A 291 6.29 -20.17 -10.14
N LEU A 292 6.23 -18.86 -10.45
CA LEU A 292 6.28 -17.81 -9.41
C LEU A 292 5.19 -18.02 -8.34
N ILE A 293 3.96 -18.35 -8.75
CA ILE A 293 2.87 -18.57 -7.80
C ILE A 293 3.08 -19.85 -6.98
N ARG A 294 3.54 -20.95 -7.59
CA ARG A 294 3.79 -22.19 -6.82
C ARG A 294 4.91 -22.03 -5.80
N GLU A 295 5.98 -21.32 -6.17
CA GLU A 295 7.20 -21.26 -5.35
C GLU A 295 7.23 -20.07 -4.38
N ALA A 296 6.51 -18.98 -4.67
CA ALA A 296 6.64 -17.72 -3.93
C ALA A 296 5.30 -17.05 -3.56
N ARG A 297 4.16 -17.75 -3.71
CA ARG A 297 2.85 -17.19 -3.31
C ARG A 297 2.84 -16.78 -1.85
N PHE A 298 3.38 -17.60 -0.95
CA PHE A 298 3.33 -17.36 0.49
C PHE A 298 4.00 -16.03 0.88
N GLU A 299 5.12 -15.71 0.25
CA GLU A 299 5.86 -14.46 0.41
C GLU A 299 5.11 -13.28 -0.19
N LEU A 300 4.50 -13.47 -1.37
CA LEU A 300 3.68 -12.44 -2.04
C LEU A 300 2.38 -12.11 -1.30
N THR A 301 1.83 -13.06 -0.55
CA THR A 301 0.61 -12.88 0.25
C THR A 301 0.90 -12.63 1.72
N GLY A 302 2.14 -12.85 2.17
CA GLY A 302 2.62 -12.82 3.54
C GLY A 302 1.70 -13.58 4.49
N GLY A 303 1.73 -14.91 4.34
CA GLY A 303 0.81 -15.83 5.01
C GLY A 303 0.71 -15.67 6.53
N ASP A 304 -0.27 -16.36 7.12
CA ASP A 304 -0.84 -16.21 8.46
C ASP A 304 0.18 -16.35 9.62
N THR A 305 1.10 -15.39 9.71
CA THR A 305 2.08 -15.28 10.79
C THR A 305 1.74 -14.07 11.63
N ASP A 306 1.38 -14.32 12.89
CA ASP A 306 1.11 -13.35 13.96
C ASP A 306 2.31 -12.41 14.29
N ASN A 307 3.40 -12.48 13.52
CA ASN A 307 4.62 -11.73 13.77
C ASN A 307 4.65 -10.44 12.94
N ASP A 308 4.66 -9.30 13.63
CA ASP A 308 4.69 -7.95 13.02
C ASP A 308 5.90 -7.72 12.10
N THR A 309 7.02 -8.42 12.32
CA THR A 309 8.23 -8.32 11.50
C THR A 309 8.12 -9.06 10.15
N ALA A 310 7.23 -10.06 10.03
CA ALA A 310 6.94 -10.76 8.77
C ALA A 310 5.99 -9.95 7.85
N ARG A 311 5.44 -8.82 8.33
CA ARG A 311 4.53 -7.96 7.56
C ARG A 311 5.22 -7.12 6.49
N GLN A 312 6.55 -7.03 6.47
CA GLN A 312 7.28 -6.22 5.48
C GLN A 312 7.15 -6.77 4.04
N ARG A 313 6.90 -8.08 3.89
CA ARG A 313 6.55 -8.75 2.61
C ARG A 313 7.34 -8.23 1.39
N PRO A 314 8.69 -8.26 1.43
CA PRO A 314 9.51 -7.73 0.35
C PRO A 314 9.30 -8.54 -0.94
N LEU A 315 8.91 -7.88 -2.03
CA LEU A 315 8.74 -8.52 -3.34
C LEU A 315 10.06 -9.13 -3.83
N SER A 316 11.20 -8.54 -3.44
CA SER A 316 12.53 -9.03 -3.78
C SER A 316 12.76 -10.46 -3.30
N THR A 317 12.30 -10.80 -2.09
CA THR A 317 12.44 -12.16 -1.53
C THR A 317 11.60 -13.17 -2.30
N ALA A 318 10.35 -12.82 -2.65
CA ALA A 318 9.52 -13.67 -3.48
C ALA A 318 10.17 -13.94 -4.86
N TRP A 319 10.75 -12.91 -5.47
CA TRP A 319 11.45 -13.05 -6.75
C TRP A 319 12.75 -13.84 -6.65
N GLU A 320 13.47 -13.74 -5.54
CA GLU A 320 14.69 -14.50 -5.31
C GLU A 320 14.39 -15.99 -5.14
N ASN A 321 13.34 -16.34 -4.37
CA ASN A 321 12.85 -17.73 -4.24
C ASN A 321 12.48 -18.32 -5.60
N TYR A 322 11.69 -17.57 -6.38
CA TYR A 322 11.33 -17.96 -7.75
C TYR A 322 12.55 -18.14 -8.65
N ARG A 323 13.48 -17.18 -8.66
CA ARG A 323 14.70 -17.25 -9.50
C ARG A 323 15.55 -18.45 -9.14
N HIS A 324 15.66 -18.78 -7.86
CA HIS A 324 16.39 -19.94 -7.38
C HIS A 324 15.73 -21.26 -7.82
N ALA A 325 14.40 -21.36 -7.73
CA ALA A 325 13.67 -22.57 -8.07
C ALA A 325 13.68 -22.91 -9.57
N VAL A 326 13.65 -21.89 -10.44
CA VAL A 326 13.50 -22.09 -11.90
C VAL A 326 14.84 -22.04 -12.66
N GLU A 327 15.97 -21.84 -11.96
CA GLU A 327 17.32 -21.70 -12.56
C GLU A 327 17.35 -20.68 -13.72
N THR A 328 16.61 -19.58 -13.59
CA THR A 328 16.30 -18.63 -14.68
C THR A 328 17.43 -17.67 -15.04
N THR A 329 18.67 -17.92 -14.59
CA THR A 329 19.81 -17.00 -14.77
C THR A 329 20.07 -16.65 -16.25
N ASP A 330 19.66 -17.52 -17.18
CA ASP A 330 19.83 -17.35 -18.63
C ASP A 330 18.52 -17.04 -19.40
N GLN A 331 17.37 -16.91 -18.72
CA GLN A 331 16.09 -16.60 -19.37
C GLN A 331 15.77 -15.10 -19.29
N PRO A 332 15.15 -14.51 -20.33
CA PRO A 332 14.73 -13.11 -20.28
C PRO A 332 13.67 -12.91 -19.18
N ASP A 333 13.75 -11.80 -18.45
CA ASP A 333 12.73 -11.44 -17.44
C ASP A 333 11.43 -11.03 -18.13
N VAL A 334 10.51 -12.01 -18.21
CA VAL A 334 9.20 -11.88 -18.87
C VAL A 334 8.09 -11.45 -17.92
N LEU A 335 8.37 -11.33 -16.62
CA LEU A 335 7.37 -11.01 -15.60
C LEU A 335 7.36 -9.52 -15.32
N ARG A 336 6.16 -8.97 -15.12
CA ARG A 336 5.92 -7.58 -14.74
C ARG A 336 4.94 -7.53 -13.59
N LEU A 337 4.98 -6.42 -12.88
CA LEU A 337 4.13 -6.10 -11.77
C LEU A 337 3.14 -5.02 -12.18
N ALA A 338 1.89 -5.22 -11.78
CA ALA A 338 0.89 -4.18 -11.78
C ALA A 338 0.43 -3.90 -10.34
N PHE A 339 0.24 -2.62 -10.03
CA PHE A 339 -0.23 -2.15 -8.73
C PHE A 339 -1.62 -1.56 -8.88
N SER A 340 -2.58 -2.09 -8.12
CA SER A 340 -3.95 -1.60 -8.09
C SER A 340 -4.23 -0.94 -6.75
N HIS A 341 -4.41 0.37 -6.77
CA HIS A 341 -4.79 1.15 -5.60
C HIS A 341 -6.30 1.29 -5.54
N ILE A 342 -6.91 0.84 -4.45
CA ILE A 342 -8.35 0.82 -4.27
C ILE A 342 -8.77 1.35 -2.90
N ILE A 343 -9.89 2.06 -2.85
CA ILE A 343 -10.59 2.40 -1.60
C ILE A 343 -11.74 1.42 -1.45
N ARG A 344 -11.81 0.74 -0.30
CA ARG A 344 -12.92 -0.16 0.03
C ARG A 344 -13.84 0.51 1.03
N GLU A 345 -15.01 0.93 0.57
CA GLU A 345 -16.14 1.28 1.41
C GLU A 345 -16.96 0.03 1.75
N THR A 346 -17.86 0.12 2.73
CA THR A 346 -18.69 -1.00 3.21
C THR A 346 -19.46 -1.72 2.11
N THR A 347 -19.80 -1.05 1.00
CA THR A 347 -20.53 -1.66 -0.12
C THR A 347 -19.98 -1.36 -1.51
N LYS A 348 -18.83 -0.68 -1.61
CA LYS A 348 -18.25 -0.23 -2.87
C LYS A 348 -16.74 -0.33 -2.85
N THR A 349 -16.16 -0.61 -4.00
CA THR A 349 -14.73 -0.53 -4.22
C THR A 349 -14.49 0.51 -5.30
N HIS A 350 -13.68 1.52 -4.98
CA HIS A 350 -13.30 2.59 -5.88
C HIS A 350 -11.85 2.39 -6.28
N GLY A 351 -11.58 2.31 -7.59
CA GLY A 351 -10.21 2.38 -8.09
C GLY A 351 -9.67 3.80 -7.92
N VAL A 352 -8.53 3.93 -7.26
CA VAL A 352 -7.79 5.19 -7.14
C VAL A 352 -6.83 5.31 -8.31
N ALA A 353 -6.04 4.25 -8.55
CA ALA A 353 -5.01 4.26 -9.57
C ALA A 353 -4.58 2.85 -9.98
N TRP A 354 -3.90 2.81 -11.12
CA TRP A 354 -3.34 1.60 -11.73
C TRP A 354 -1.95 1.92 -12.27
N ILE A 355 -0.94 1.25 -11.74
CA ILE A 355 0.45 1.34 -12.22
C ILE A 355 0.76 0.03 -12.92
N ASP A 356 1.31 0.08 -14.13
CA ASP A 356 1.56 -1.11 -14.95
C ASP A 356 3.01 -1.17 -15.45
N GLY A 357 3.46 -2.37 -15.81
CA GLY A 357 4.72 -2.57 -16.52
C GLY A 357 5.97 -2.48 -15.65
N VAL A 358 5.82 -2.55 -14.33
CA VAL A 358 6.94 -2.39 -13.40
C VAL A 358 7.76 -3.68 -13.37
N SER A 359 9.09 -3.55 -13.46
CA SER A 359 10.00 -4.68 -13.24
C SER A 359 10.41 -4.74 -11.77
N ILE A 360 10.62 -5.94 -11.23
CA ILE A 360 11.17 -6.07 -9.87
C ILE A 360 12.58 -5.46 -9.79
N GLY A 361 13.33 -5.51 -10.90
CA GLY A 361 14.68 -4.94 -10.98
C GLY A 361 14.67 -3.44 -10.71
N GLN A 362 13.65 -2.72 -11.19
CA GLN A 362 13.48 -1.30 -10.91
C GLN A 362 13.19 -1.04 -9.43
N VAL A 363 12.32 -1.82 -8.80
CA VAL A 363 11.99 -1.67 -7.37
C VAL A 363 13.26 -1.86 -6.51
N VAL A 364 14.04 -2.90 -6.79
CA VAL A 364 15.29 -3.19 -6.09
C VAL A 364 16.33 -2.10 -6.36
N ALA A 365 16.50 -1.67 -7.62
CA ALA A 365 17.44 -0.62 -7.99
C ALA A 365 17.13 0.70 -7.29
N LEU A 366 15.86 1.11 -7.22
CA LEU A 366 15.43 2.31 -6.50
C LEU A 366 15.73 2.23 -5.00
N ARG A 367 15.46 1.08 -4.37
CA ARG A 367 15.75 0.87 -2.95
C ARG A 367 17.25 1.00 -2.68
N THR A 368 18.07 0.30 -3.45
CA THR A 368 19.53 0.33 -3.31
C THR A 368 20.08 1.74 -3.57
N ALA A 369 19.63 2.41 -4.63
CA ALA A 369 20.07 3.78 -4.93
C ALA A 369 19.73 4.76 -3.81
N LEU A 370 18.55 4.62 -3.18
CA LEU A 370 18.15 5.49 -2.08
C LEU A 370 18.91 5.20 -0.78
N GLU A 371 19.17 3.93 -0.47
CA GLU A 371 20.03 3.52 0.64
C GLU A 371 21.45 4.06 0.45
N GLU A 372 22.02 3.92 -0.75
CA GLU A 372 23.34 4.45 -1.09
C GLU A 372 23.38 5.98 -1.04
N LEU A 373 22.32 6.66 -1.48
CA LEU A 373 22.19 8.11 -1.40
C LEU A 373 22.19 8.59 0.05
N TYR A 374 21.38 8.00 0.94
CA TYR A 374 21.33 8.41 2.34
C TYR A 374 22.58 8.06 3.14
N GLU A 375 23.33 7.04 2.72
CA GLU A 375 24.59 6.68 3.35
C GLU A 375 25.75 7.58 2.89
N ASN A 376 25.85 7.83 1.57
CA ASN A 376 27.05 8.39 0.98
C ASN A 376 26.90 9.83 0.46
N ASP A 377 25.71 10.43 0.46
CA ASP A 377 25.55 11.81 -0.01
C ASP A 377 26.19 12.78 1.00
N PRO A 378 27.18 13.60 0.57
CA PRO A 378 27.86 14.56 1.43
C PRO A 378 26.95 15.46 2.29
N VAL A 379 25.74 15.79 1.84
CA VAL A 379 24.82 16.62 2.61
C VAL A 379 24.37 15.91 3.89
N PHE A 380 24.17 14.59 3.84
CA PHE A 380 23.82 13.78 5.01
C PHE A 380 25.07 13.40 5.82
N GLU A 381 26.16 13.01 5.16
CA GLU A 381 27.43 12.66 5.84
C GLU A 381 27.99 13.82 6.67
N GLN A 382 27.95 15.03 6.11
CA GLN A 382 28.42 16.23 6.77
C GLN A 382 27.40 16.80 7.78
N GLY A 383 26.23 16.16 7.95
CA GLY A 383 25.19 16.60 8.89
C GLY A 383 24.57 17.95 8.52
N LEU A 384 24.59 18.33 7.24
CA LEU A 384 23.96 19.57 6.77
C LEU A 384 22.44 19.47 6.76
N LEU A 385 21.91 18.27 6.54
CA LEU A 385 20.51 17.90 6.78
C LEU A 385 20.46 16.64 7.66
N PRO A 386 19.39 16.43 8.45
CA PRO A 386 19.22 15.20 9.19
C PRO A 386 19.07 14.03 8.22
N LYS A 387 19.71 12.89 8.52
CA LYS A 387 19.59 11.67 7.72
C LYS A 387 18.18 11.07 7.89
N PRO A 388 17.37 10.96 6.83
CA PRO A 388 16.07 10.30 6.90
C PRO A 388 16.23 8.78 6.97
N ASP A 389 15.21 8.10 7.50
CA ASP A 389 15.11 6.64 7.35
C ASP A 389 14.77 6.29 5.89
N PRO A 390 15.48 5.33 5.26
CA PRO A 390 15.13 4.88 3.92
C PRO A 390 13.77 4.18 3.95
N PRO A 391 12.90 4.41 2.94
CA PRO A 391 11.62 3.73 2.85
C PRO A 391 11.82 2.24 2.62
N THR A 392 10.94 1.44 3.23
CA THR A 392 10.91 0.01 2.96
C THR A 392 10.50 -0.27 1.52
N GLU A 393 10.83 -1.46 1.01
CA GLU A 393 10.40 -1.90 -0.32
C GLU A 393 8.87 -1.78 -0.50
N GLN A 394 8.11 -2.13 0.55
CA GLN A 394 6.67 -1.93 0.60
C GLN A 394 6.29 -0.46 0.39
N GLN A 395 6.90 0.46 1.14
CA GLN A 395 6.60 1.88 1.03
C GLN A 395 6.95 2.47 -0.34
N LEU A 396 7.97 1.91 -1.01
CA LEU A 396 8.35 2.28 -2.37
C LEU A 396 7.28 1.85 -3.38
N PHE A 397 6.96 0.55 -3.47
CA PHE A 397 6.05 0.06 -4.51
C PHE A 397 4.58 0.44 -4.24
N SER A 398 4.18 0.59 -2.98
CA SER A 398 2.82 1.03 -2.63
C SER A 398 2.61 2.52 -2.92
N GLY A 399 3.69 3.29 -3.08
CA GLY A 399 3.68 4.75 -3.14
C GLY A 399 3.47 5.41 -1.77
N SER A 400 3.50 4.65 -0.67
CA SER A 400 3.35 5.21 0.68
C SER A 400 4.44 6.22 1.03
N TRP A 401 5.67 6.02 0.52
CA TRP A 401 6.76 6.97 0.70
C TRP A 401 6.45 8.32 0.03
N VAL A 402 6.09 8.30 -1.25
CA VAL A 402 5.74 9.52 -2.00
C VAL A 402 4.49 10.17 -1.42
N PHE A 403 3.52 9.38 -0.97
CA PHE A 403 2.36 9.88 -0.25
C PHE A 403 2.75 10.66 1.01
N GLN A 404 3.66 10.15 1.84
CA GLN A 404 4.13 10.86 3.05
C GLN A 404 4.87 12.18 2.74
N LEU A 405 5.48 12.29 1.56
CA LEU A 405 6.14 13.51 1.09
C LEU A 405 5.16 14.56 0.59
N LEU A 406 3.97 14.16 0.11
CA LEU A 406 3.04 15.06 -0.59
C LEU A 406 1.71 15.27 0.12
N ALA A 407 1.36 14.37 1.03
CA ALA A 407 0.14 14.39 1.81
C ALA A 407 0.50 14.24 3.29
N GLY A 408 0.18 15.27 4.08
CA GLY A 408 0.33 15.21 5.52
C GLY A 408 -0.46 14.04 6.11
N THR A 409 0.07 13.43 7.17
CA THR A 409 -0.63 12.45 8.00
C THR A 409 -1.82 13.10 8.69
N ARG A 410 -2.92 13.34 7.95
CA ARG A 410 -4.21 13.70 8.52
C ARG A 410 -4.89 12.41 8.97
N GLY A 411 -5.42 12.44 10.19
CA GLY A 411 -5.94 11.27 10.91
C GLY A 411 -6.87 10.37 10.08
N SER A 412 -6.90 9.09 10.46
CA SER A 412 -7.63 7.98 9.84
C SER A 412 -9.15 8.15 9.70
N ASP A 413 -9.70 9.27 10.17
CA ASP A 413 -11.11 9.57 10.31
C ASP A 413 -11.63 10.54 9.25
N HIS A 414 -11.08 10.48 8.01
CA HIS A 414 -11.39 11.23 6.77
C HIS A 414 -12.88 11.40 6.36
N ARG A 415 -13.75 11.81 7.29
CA ARG A 415 -15.18 11.97 7.05
C ARG A 415 -15.51 13.18 6.18
N ASP A 416 -14.61 14.17 6.11
CA ASP A 416 -14.93 15.47 5.48
C ASP A 416 -13.86 16.04 4.53
N GLN A 417 -12.71 15.38 4.31
CA GLN A 417 -11.72 15.79 3.29
C GLN A 417 -11.44 14.62 2.35
N TYR A 418 -11.93 14.76 1.12
CA TYR A 418 -11.81 13.79 0.05
C TYR A 418 -10.31 13.55 -0.24
N ILE A 419 -9.82 12.34 0.03
CA ILE A 419 -8.49 11.86 -0.42
C ILE A 419 -8.45 11.71 -1.96
N GLY A 420 -9.60 11.85 -2.64
CA GLY A 420 -9.78 11.55 -4.06
C GLY A 420 -9.32 12.60 -5.08
N ASP A 421 -9.00 13.84 -4.68
CA ASP A 421 -8.56 14.89 -5.63
C ASP A 421 -7.04 15.14 -5.61
N GLU A 422 -6.28 14.44 -4.75
CA GLU A 422 -4.82 14.53 -4.65
C GLU A 422 -4.15 13.22 -5.13
N THR A 423 -4.34 12.89 -6.41
CA THR A 423 -3.64 11.82 -7.13
C THR A 423 -2.15 12.03 -7.49
N PRO A 424 -1.49 13.21 -7.33
CA PRO A 424 -0.10 13.38 -7.80
C PRO A 424 0.89 12.36 -7.26
N TRP A 425 0.70 11.88 -6.02
CA TRP A 425 1.61 10.89 -5.44
C TRP A 425 1.61 9.57 -6.20
N VAL A 426 0.46 9.14 -6.75
CA VAL A 426 0.40 7.92 -7.54
C VAL A 426 1.10 8.12 -8.88
N GLU A 427 0.84 9.25 -9.55
CA GLU A 427 1.51 9.55 -10.81
C GLU A 427 3.03 9.57 -10.62
N TYR A 428 3.54 10.25 -9.60
CA TYR A 428 4.98 10.25 -9.33
C TYR A 428 5.52 8.87 -8.95
N THR A 429 4.74 8.07 -8.21
CA THR A 429 5.09 6.67 -7.92
C THR A 429 5.18 5.85 -9.22
N GLU A 430 4.21 5.98 -10.13
CA GLU A 430 4.23 5.33 -11.44
C GLU A 430 5.48 5.74 -12.22
N ARG A 431 5.79 7.04 -12.27
CA ARG A 431 6.95 7.58 -12.99
C ARG A 431 8.27 7.05 -12.43
N LEU A 432 8.41 6.94 -11.11
CA LEU A 432 9.55 6.31 -10.45
C LEU A 432 9.69 4.84 -10.82
N LEU A 433 8.59 4.09 -10.75
CA LEU A 433 8.59 2.65 -11.00
C LEU A 433 8.69 2.28 -12.49
N THR A 434 8.45 3.23 -13.40
CA THR A 434 8.48 3.01 -14.86
C THR A 434 9.56 3.82 -15.59
N ASN A 435 10.40 4.59 -14.87
CA ASN A 435 11.36 5.56 -15.42
C ASN A 435 10.71 6.59 -16.38
N GLY A 436 9.51 7.03 -16.05
CA GLY A 436 8.78 8.05 -16.80
C GLY A 436 9.26 9.46 -16.41
N PRO A 437 9.44 10.39 -17.36
CA PRO A 437 9.92 11.74 -17.04
C PRO A 437 8.87 12.58 -16.31
N VAL A 438 9.31 13.47 -15.42
CA VAL A 438 8.49 14.40 -14.65
C VAL A 438 9.12 15.79 -14.67
N ASN A 439 8.31 16.84 -14.77
CA ASN A 439 8.80 18.21 -14.71
C ASN A 439 9.19 18.60 -13.28
N TYR A 440 10.42 19.12 -13.11
CA TYR A 440 10.93 19.54 -11.81
C TYR A 440 10.05 20.61 -11.13
N SER A 441 9.60 21.62 -11.88
CA SER A 441 8.76 22.70 -11.34
C SER A 441 7.41 22.20 -10.82
N GLU A 442 6.83 21.17 -11.47
CA GLU A 442 5.57 20.56 -11.04
C GLU A 442 5.72 19.79 -9.73
N VAL A 443 6.80 19.02 -9.60
CA VAL A 443 7.13 18.28 -8.37
C VAL A 443 7.34 19.25 -7.20
N ILE A 444 8.14 20.30 -7.41
CA ILE A 444 8.40 21.31 -6.39
C ILE A 444 7.12 22.01 -5.95
N ALA A 445 6.21 22.34 -6.88
CA ALA A 445 4.94 22.97 -6.53
C ALA A 445 4.07 22.11 -5.61
N VAL A 446 4.05 20.78 -5.81
CA VAL A 446 3.29 19.87 -4.94
C VAL A 446 4.00 19.69 -3.59
N LEU A 447 5.33 19.52 -3.57
CA LEU A 447 6.11 19.42 -2.32
C LEU A 447 5.94 20.68 -1.46
N MET A 448 5.98 21.86 -2.08
CA MET A 448 5.82 23.13 -1.36
C MET A 448 4.46 23.25 -0.69
N ARG A 449 3.37 22.73 -1.30
CA ARG A 449 2.05 22.70 -0.67
C ARG A 449 2.09 21.99 0.69
N GLU A 450 2.78 20.86 0.77
CA GLU A 450 2.89 20.07 2.00
C GLU A 450 3.86 20.72 3.01
N ILE A 451 5.01 21.21 2.54
CA ILE A 451 5.94 21.99 3.38
C ILE A 451 5.22 23.17 4.05
N TYR A 452 4.35 23.86 3.31
CA TYR A 452 3.55 24.96 3.85
C TYR A 452 2.47 24.52 4.83
N ALA A 453 1.81 23.39 4.56
CA ALA A 453 0.83 22.84 5.50
C ALA A 453 1.50 22.56 6.85
N ARG A 454 2.64 21.85 6.84
CA ARG A 454 3.43 21.55 8.04
C ARG A 454 3.94 22.81 8.74
N TYR A 455 4.39 23.80 7.98
CA TYR A 455 4.82 25.07 8.54
C TYR A 455 3.69 25.76 9.31
N ARG A 456 2.47 25.78 8.77
CA ARG A 456 1.30 26.40 9.44
C ARG A 456 0.95 25.66 10.72
N ASP A 457 0.94 24.33 10.69
CA ASP A 457 0.63 23.52 11.87
C ASP A 457 1.68 23.74 12.98
N ARG A 458 2.97 23.81 12.62
CA ARG A 458 4.07 24.04 13.58
C ARG A 458 4.19 25.47 14.10
N LEU A 459 3.61 26.47 13.42
CA LEU A 459 3.55 27.84 13.92
C LEU A 459 2.59 27.97 15.12
N ASP A 460 1.58 27.11 15.19
CA ASP A 460 0.62 27.06 16.29
C ASP A 460 1.16 26.26 17.49
N GLU A 461 2.11 25.36 17.23
CA GLU A 461 2.91 24.69 18.25
C GLU A 461 4.05 25.61 18.72
N ASP A 462 4.35 25.69 20.02
CA ASP A 462 5.41 26.54 20.59
C ASP A 462 6.82 25.98 20.25
N THR A 463 7.13 25.93 18.96
CA THR A 463 8.35 25.36 18.39
C THR A 463 9.32 26.48 18.00
N ASP A 464 10.58 26.33 18.41
CA ASP A 464 11.66 27.30 18.12
C ASP A 464 11.95 27.41 16.61
N TYR A 465 11.57 26.39 15.83
CA TYR A 465 11.87 26.30 14.41
C TYR A 465 10.65 25.84 13.58
N PRO A 466 10.17 26.68 12.63
CA PRO A 466 8.86 26.48 12.02
C PRO A 466 8.88 25.54 10.80
N TYR A 467 10.05 25.13 10.30
CA TYR A 467 10.15 24.15 9.20
C TYR A 467 10.52 22.77 9.73
N ASP A 468 9.91 21.74 9.16
CA ASP A 468 10.21 20.35 9.46
C ASP A 468 11.47 19.89 8.72
N GLY A 469 12.61 19.93 9.41
CA GLY A 469 13.92 19.56 8.84
C GLY A 469 14.00 18.10 8.39
N PHE A 470 13.29 17.17 9.04
CA PHE A 470 13.25 15.76 8.62
C PHE A 470 12.44 15.59 7.34
N HIS A 471 11.27 16.23 7.27
CA HIS A 471 10.48 16.22 6.04
C HIS A 471 11.26 16.85 4.88
N LEU A 472 11.91 18.00 5.10
CA LEU A 472 12.71 18.65 4.07
C LEU A 472 13.89 17.79 3.61
N ALA A 473 14.58 17.11 4.53
CA ALA A 473 15.63 16.16 4.19
C ALA A 473 15.11 15.00 3.33
N ALA A 474 13.93 14.47 3.64
CA ALA A 474 13.28 13.44 2.82
C ALA A 474 12.85 13.97 1.43
N THR A 475 12.38 15.22 1.33
CA THR A 475 12.09 15.85 0.02
C THR A 475 13.36 16.06 -0.81
N TYR A 476 14.46 16.47 -0.18
CA TYR A 476 15.76 16.61 -0.83
C TYR A 476 16.26 15.26 -1.34
N GLY A 477 16.20 14.22 -0.50
CA GLY A 477 16.49 12.83 -0.87
C GLY A 477 15.68 12.33 -2.07
N PHE A 478 14.38 12.59 -2.07
CA PHE A 478 13.50 12.25 -3.19
C PHE A 478 13.91 12.94 -4.49
N LEU A 479 14.21 14.25 -4.46
CA LEU A 479 14.64 14.99 -5.64
C LEU A 479 16.00 14.51 -6.17
N ARG A 480 16.95 14.23 -5.27
CA ARG A 480 18.27 13.65 -5.61
C ARG A 480 18.11 12.29 -6.30
N LEU A 481 17.32 11.39 -5.71
CA LEU A 481 17.04 10.07 -6.29
C LEU A 481 16.39 10.20 -7.68
N ALA A 482 15.32 11.00 -7.80
CA ALA A 482 14.62 11.16 -9.07
C ALA A 482 15.52 11.81 -10.15
N SER A 483 16.48 12.65 -9.75
CA SER A 483 17.51 13.19 -10.63
C SER A 483 18.49 12.12 -11.12
N GLU A 484 19.02 11.32 -10.21
CA GLU A 484 19.99 10.25 -10.52
C GLU A 484 19.40 9.16 -11.42
N GLN A 485 18.10 8.91 -11.32
CA GLN A 485 17.36 8.02 -12.20
C GLN A 485 16.98 8.66 -13.56
N GLY A 486 17.31 9.92 -13.79
CA GLY A 486 16.99 10.64 -15.04
C GLY A 486 15.50 10.92 -15.23
N ILE A 487 14.73 10.92 -14.13
CA ILE A 487 13.28 11.09 -14.14
C ILE A 487 12.93 12.58 -14.15
N LEU A 488 13.68 13.42 -13.42
CA LEU A 488 13.43 14.85 -13.36
C LEU A 488 13.94 15.57 -14.61
N ARG A 489 13.09 16.41 -15.19
CA ARG A 489 13.43 17.34 -16.27
C ARG A 489 13.32 18.77 -15.78
N ASP A 490 14.42 19.52 -15.89
CA ASP A 490 14.42 20.96 -15.65
C ASP A 490 14.14 21.70 -16.96
N THR A 491 13.06 22.47 -17.00
CA THR A 491 12.72 23.31 -18.15
C THR A 491 13.12 24.77 -17.97
N GLN A 492 13.63 25.16 -16.79
CA GLN A 492 13.91 26.57 -16.45
C GLN A 492 15.36 26.98 -16.72
N THR A 493 16.32 26.09 -16.54
CA THR A 493 17.77 26.35 -16.68
C THR A 493 18.31 26.10 -18.10
N GLY A 494 17.41 26.13 -19.10
CA GLY A 494 17.62 25.58 -20.44
C GLY A 494 18.95 25.92 -21.13
N ASN A 495 19.79 24.90 -21.30
CA ASN A 495 20.62 24.73 -22.49
C ASN A 495 20.08 23.53 -23.28
N ASN A 496 19.54 23.80 -24.48
CA ASN A 496 18.81 22.83 -25.31
C ASN A 496 19.61 21.59 -25.81
N ASP A 497 20.87 21.42 -25.39
CA ASP A 497 21.73 20.31 -25.83
C ASP A 497 22.31 19.47 -24.67
N THR A 498 22.04 19.83 -23.41
CA THR A 498 22.40 19.03 -22.23
C THR A 498 21.29 19.16 -21.21
N ASP A 499 20.49 18.10 -21.03
CA ASP A 499 19.56 17.94 -19.91
C ASP A 499 20.36 18.08 -18.59
N GLU A 500 20.53 19.29 -18.06
CA GLU A 500 21.08 19.48 -16.72
C GLU A 500 20.04 18.94 -15.73
N ALA A 501 20.31 17.74 -15.21
CA ALA A 501 19.40 17.06 -14.32
C ALA A 501 19.20 17.89 -13.03
N ALA A 502 17.95 18.29 -12.77
CA ALA A 502 17.60 19.09 -11.61
C ALA A 502 18.08 18.42 -10.32
N MET A 503 18.65 19.16 -9.36
CA MET A 503 19.15 18.62 -8.09
C MET A 503 20.26 17.56 -8.22
N THR A 504 21.06 17.52 -9.29
CA THR A 504 22.34 16.79 -9.24
C THR A 504 23.31 17.45 -8.28
N MET A 505 24.20 16.65 -7.70
CA MET A 505 25.32 17.12 -6.89
C MET A 505 26.63 16.60 -7.45
N THR A 506 27.67 17.43 -7.32
CA THR A 506 29.06 17.04 -7.61
C THR A 506 29.77 16.72 -6.29
N SER A 507 31.02 17.16 -6.10
CA SER A 507 31.74 17.00 -4.85
C SER A 507 31.51 18.19 -3.93
N LEU A 508 31.10 17.94 -2.69
CA LEU A 508 30.95 18.98 -1.67
C LEU A 508 32.18 19.01 -0.76
N ASP A 509 33.01 20.05 -0.90
CA ASP A 509 34.16 20.28 -0.02
C ASP A 509 33.69 20.75 1.37
N SER A 510 34.14 20.06 2.42
CA SER A 510 33.80 20.36 3.81
C SER A 510 34.84 21.25 4.50
N SER A 511 35.90 21.70 3.82
CA SER A 511 37.06 22.39 4.45
C SER A 511 36.89 23.89 4.69
N TYR A 512 35.71 24.44 4.40
CA TYR A 512 35.43 25.87 4.56
C TYR A 512 35.47 26.31 6.03
N THR A 513 36.02 27.50 6.29
CA THR A 513 36.16 28.04 7.66
C THR A 513 35.27 29.26 7.92
N SER A 514 34.54 29.73 6.91
CA SER A 514 33.59 30.83 7.02
C SER A 514 32.21 30.40 6.51
N PHE A 515 31.16 31.01 7.07
CA PHE A 515 29.78 30.76 6.65
C PHE A 515 29.55 31.08 5.17
N GLY A 516 30.14 32.17 4.67
CA GLY A 516 29.97 32.57 3.29
C GLY A 516 30.69 31.67 2.30
N ASP A 517 31.90 31.20 2.65
CA ASP A 517 32.61 30.19 1.86
C ASP A 517 31.82 28.88 1.81
N GLY A 518 31.28 28.43 2.96
CA GLY A 518 30.45 27.22 3.00
C GLY A 518 29.19 27.33 2.14
N ILE A 519 28.53 28.50 2.12
CA ILE A 519 27.40 28.74 1.20
C ILE A 519 27.85 28.66 -0.26
N ARG A 520 28.96 29.31 -0.64
CA ARG A 520 29.48 29.24 -2.02
C ARG A 520 29.78 27.80 -2.41
N THR A 521 30.44 27.04 -1.54
CA THR A 521 30.77 25.64 -1.77
C THR A 521 29.53 24.79 -1.93
N PHE A 522 28.49 25.00 -1.12
CA PHE A 522 27.22 24.30 -1.28
C PHE A 522 26.54 24.64 -2.61
N VAL A 523 26.48 25.92 -2.98
CA VAL A 523 25.88 26.36 -4.25
C VAL A 523 26.63 25.75 -5.45
N ALA A 524 27.96 25.83 -5.46
CA ALA A 524 28.80 25.26 -6.53
C ALA A 524 28.70 23.72 -6.60
N ALA A 525 28.46 23.04 -5.48
CA ALA A 525 28.24 21.61 -5.48
C ALA A 525 26.91 21.21 -6.16
N HIS A 526 25.96 22.15 -6.30
CA HIS A 526 24.64 21.93 -6.88
C HIS A 526 24.43 22.76 -8.16
N PRO A 527 24.76 22.23 -9.35
CA PRO A 527 24.62 22.96 -10.62
C PRO A 527 23.22 23.55 -10.84
N SER A 528 22.18 22.83 -10.44
CA SER A 528 20.79 23.31 -10.54
C SER A 528 20.47 24.54 -9.69
N ILE A 529 21.28 24.82 -8.65
CA ILE A 529 21.21 26.03 -7.83
C ILE A 529 22.11 27.10 -8.45
N GLU A 530 23.38 26.77 -8.72
CA GLU A 530 24.39 27.67 -9.26
C GLU A 530 23.96 28.33 -10.58
N ASN A 531 23.42 27.52 -11.50
CA ASN A 531 23.02 27.98 -12.83
C ASN A 531 21.68 28.72 -12.85
N SER A 532 20.96 28.80 -11.72
CA SER A 532 19.70 29.52 -11.61
C SER A 532 19.85 30.73 -10.67
N PRO A 533 19.82 31.96 -11.19
CA PRO A 533 19.91 33.17 -10.36
C PRO A 533 18.84 33.22 -9.26
N GLY A 534 17.61 32.80 -9.57
CA GLY A 534 16.51 32.75 -8.62
C GLY A 534 16.72 31.74 -7.49
N ARG A 535 17.18 30.53 -7.81
CA ARG A 535 17.43 29.48 -6.81
C ARG A 535 18.64 29.82 -5.93
N THR A 536 19.72 30.33 -6.52
CA THR A 536 20.89 30.83 -5.77
C THR A 536 20.50 31.96 -4.82
N ALA A 537 19.84 33.02 -5.32
CA ALA A 537 19.44 34.14 -4.48
C ALA A 537 18.54 33.69 -3.32
N ALA A 538 17.59 32.80 -3.60
CA ALA A 538 16.69 32.26 -2.59
C ALA A 538 17.41 31.46 -1.50
N PHE A 539 18.27 30.53 -1.91
CA PHE A 539 19.05 29.69 -0.99
C PHE A 539 19.94 30.53 -0.07
N VAL A 540 20.71 31.46 -0.65
CA VAL A 540 21.65 32.31 0.10
C VAL A 540 20.91 33.18 1.11
N LEU A 541 19.79 33.80 0.69
CA LEU A 541 19.01 34.65 1.59
C LEU A 541 18.31 33.83 2.68
N GLY A 542 17.84 32.62 2.36
CA GLY A 542 17.27 31.69 3.33
C GLY A 542 18.27 31.31 4.42
N ALA A 543 19.50 30.94 4.03
CA ALA A 543 20.56 30.61 4.96
C ALA A 543 20.92 31.78 5.89
N ALA A 544 21.02 33.00 5.34
CA ALA A 544 21.26 34.20 6.13
C ALA A 544 20.08 34.56 7.05
N ALA A 545 18.84 34.36 6.61
CA ALA A 545 17.64 34.56 7.41
C ALA A 545 17.62 33.64 8.63
N ALA A 546 18.04 32.38 8.47
CA ALA A 546 18.16 31.42 9.57
C ALA A 546 19.23 31.85 10.59
N GLN A 547 20.41 32.30 10.11
CA GLN A 547 21.45 32.82 11.00
C GLN A 547 20.99 34.04 11.80
N LEU A 548 20.27 34.97 11.15
CA LEU A 548 19.67 36.11 11.83
C LEU A 548 18.63 35.66 12.86
N SER A 549 17.78 34.69 12.52
CA SER A 549 16.81 34.11 13.44
C SER A 549 17.48 33.48 14.66
N ASN A 550 18.61 32.77 14.50
CA ASN A 550 19.38 32.21 15.61
C ASN A 550 19.91 33.30 16.54
N TRP A 551 20.44 34.40 16.00
CA TRP A 551 20.86 35.55 16.80
C TRP A 551 19.69 36.19 17.55
N GLN A 552 18.49 36.20 16.96
CA GLN A 552 17.28 36.74 17.59
C GLN A 552 16.73 35.84 18.69
N ALA A 553 16.74 34.52 18.49
CA ALA A 553 16.35 33.53 19.48
C ALA A 553 17.28 33.58 20.70
N TYR A 554 18.60 33.65 20.49
CA TYR A 554 19.58 33.83 21.58
C TYR A 554 19.33 35.10 22.41
N ARG A 555 18.72 36.12 21.81
CA ARG A 555 18.36 37.39 22.48
C ARG A 555 16.96 37.37 23.11
N GLY A 556 16.25 36.25 23.08
CA GLY A 556 14.92 36.10 23.68
C GLY A 556 13.81 36.89 22.99
N LEU A 557 13.92 37.14 21.68
CA LEU A 557 12.85 37.78 20.91
C LEU A 557 11.65 36.82 20.76
N SER A 558 10.43 37.34 20.93
CA SER A 558 9.20 36.53 20.92
C SER A 558 8.86 35.91 19.57
N ARG A 559 9.31 36.51 18.47
CA ARG A 559 9.26 35.93 17.13
C ARG A 559 10.53 36.27 16.38
N THR A 560 11.12 35.26 15.74
CA THR A 560 12.30 35.42 14.90
C THR A 560 11.91 35.88 13.48
N PHE A 561 12.90 36.29 12.69
CA PHE A 561 12.69 36.75 11.31
C PHE A 561 11.93 35.69 10.49
N VAL A 562 12.39 34.44 10.51
CA VAL A 562 11.76 33.32 9.78
C VAL A 562 10.31 33.08 10.23
N GLN A 563 10.01 33.16 11.54
CA GLN A 563 8.64 33.01 12.06
C GLN A 563 7.72 34.19 11.69
N SER A 564 8.30 35.37 11.45
CA SER A 564 7.54 36.60 11.16
C SER A 564 7.16 36.77 9.68
N ARG A 565 7.68 35.91 8.79
CA ARG A 565 7.52 36.04 7.33
C ARG A 565 6.73 34.89 6.76
N ASN A 566 5.74 35.22 5.94
CA ASN A 566 4.98 34.23 5.21
C ASN A 566 5.69 33.87 3.89
N VAL A 567 6.31 32.69 3.83
CA VAL A 567 7.02 32.22 2.63
C VAL A 567 6.06 31.87 1.49
N ASP A 568 4.77 31.65 1.74
CA ASP A 568 3.73 31.46 0.71
C ASP A 568 3.55 32.69 -0.21
N GLN A 569 3.99 33.86 0.24
CA GLN A 569 3.96 35.07 -0.59
C GLN A 569 5.29 35.31 -1.31
N LEU A 570 6.33 34.52 -1.02
CA LEU A 570 7.68 34.80 -1.52
C LEU A 570 7.71 34.72 -3.05
N THR A 571 8.22 35.79 -3.65
CA THR A 571 8.53 35.97 -5.07
C THR A 571 9.91 36.60 -5.17
N ALA A 572 10.50 36.67 -6.36
CA ALA A 572 11.79 37.34 -6.55
C ALA A 572 11.80 38.81 -6.07
N GLU A 573 10.71 39.56 -6.29
CA GLU A 573 10.56 40.94 -5.80
C GLU A 573 10.49 41.02 -4.27
N ILE A 574 9.78 40.09 -3.63
CA ILE A 574 9.71 40.06 -2.17
C ILE A 574 11.05 39.64 -1.57
N LEU A 575 11.75 38.71 -2.21
CA LEU A 575 13.09 38.26 -1.84
C LEU A 575 14.07 39.44 -1.82
N THR A 576 14.12 40.24 -2.89
CA THR A 576 14.98 41.44 -2.95
C THR A 576 14.56 42.52 -1.95
N ARG A 577 13.29 42.59 -1.56
CA ARG A 577 12.86 43.48 -0.47
C ARG A 577 13.33 42.99 0.91
N TRP A 578 13.28 41.68 1.18
CA TRP A 578 13.68 41.10 2.47
C TRP A 578 15.17 41.23 2.76
N GLN A 579 16.01 41.34 1.72
CA GLN A 579 17.46 41.48 1.87
C GLN A 579 17.86 42.64 2.81
N THR A 580 17.19 43.79 2.69
CA THR A 580 17.52 45.00 3.45
C THR A 580 17.37 44.74 4.94
N ASP A 581 16.25 44.12 5.33
CA ASP A 581 15.97 43.80 6.72
C ASP A 581 16.96 42.78 7.28
N ILE A 582 17.45 41.84 6.47
CA ILE A 582 18.39 40.80 6.91
C ILE A 582 19.78 41.40 7.10
N TRP A 583 20.33 42.03 6.07
CA TRP A 583 21.71 42.52 6.08
C TRP A 583 21.90 43.70 7.04
N GLU A 584 20.94 44.63 7.15
CA GLU A 584 21.04 45.74 8.09
C GLU A 584 20.97 45.27 9.55
N LYS A 585 20.03 44.37 9.88
CA LYS A 585 19.93 43.82 11.25
C LYS A 585 21.15 42.98 11.59
N ALA A 586 21.69 42.22 10.65
CA ALA A 586 22.93 41.48 10.85
C ALA A 586 24.09 42.44 11.18
N LYS A 587 24.25 43.54 10.42
CA LYS A 587 25.27 44.58 10.71
C LYS A 587 25.09 45.18 12.11
N ILE A 588 23.86 45.52 12.51
CA ILE A 588 23.55 46.04 13.85
C ILE A 588 23.92 45.03 14.94
N TYR A 589 23.52 43.77 14.79
CA TYR A 589 23.77 42.75 15.80
C TYR A 589 25.25 42.40 15.92
N ASN A 590 25.99 42.38 14.81
CA ASN A 590 27.44 42.18 14.80
C ASN A 590 28.18 43.32 15.53
N GLN A 591 27.78 44.58 15.29
CA GLN A 591 28.32 45.74 16.01
C GLN A 591 28.01 45.70 17.50
N GLN A 592 26.78 45.32 17.89
CA GLN A 592 26.40 45.17 19.29
C GLN A 592 27.17 44.04 20.01
N ALA A 593 27.61 43.02 19.28
CA ALA A 593 28.49 41.97 19.78
C ALA A 593 29.97 42.40 19.88
N GLY A 594 30.28 43.68 19.64
CA GLY A 594 31.63 44.23 19.71
C GLY A 594 32.55 43.83 18.55
N ARG A 595 31.99 43.25 17.48
CA ARG A 595 32.73 42.82 16.30
C ARG A 595 32.70 43.92 15.22
N TYR A 596 33.86 44.19 14.62
CA TYR A 596 33.99 45.14 13.50
C TYR A 596 33.87 44.42 12.16
N GLY A 597 33.26 45.07 11.17
CA GLY A 597 33.10 44.53 9.81
C GLY A 597 31.65 44.16 9.46
N VAL A 598 31.47 43.71 8.22
CA VAL A 598 30.19 43.24 7.69
C VAL A 598 30.10 41.73 7.90
N PRO A 599 29.14 41.23 8.69
CA PRO A 599 28.96 39.79 8.83
C PRO A 599 28.51 39.19 7.50
N TRP A 600 29.01 37.99 7.20
CA TRP A 600 28.61 37.20 6.02
C TRP A 600 28.79 37.93 4.68
N ALA A 601 29.82 38.78 4.56
CA ALA A 601 30.07 39.60 3.37
C ALA A 601 30.14 38.78 2.07
N ASP A 602 30.66 37.55 2.13
CA ASP A 602 30.71 36.64 0.99
C ASP A 602 29.33 36.14 0.56
N ALA A 603 28.45 35.84 1.51
CA ALA A 603 27.06 35.49 1.24
C ALA A 603 26.28 36.70 0.70
N GLU A 604 26.49 37.90 1.26
CA GLU A 604 25.89 39.15 0.76
C GLU A 604 26.34 39.41 -0.69
N SER A 605 27.61 39.16 -1.01
CA SER A 605 28.15 39.34 -2.37
C SER A 605 27.55 38.32 -3.35
N LEU A 606 27.53 37.04 -2.99
CA LEU A 606 26.92 35.99 -3.83
C LEU A 606 25.44 36.25 -4.10
N PHE A 607 24.70 36.72 -3.08
CA PHE A 607 23.30 37.11 -3.25
C PHE A 607 23.14 38.25 -4.26
N HIS A 608 23.93 39.32 -4.13
CA HIS A 608 23.87 40.45 -5.06
C HIS A 608 24.28 40.06 -6.48
N GLU A 609 25.29 39.21 -6.65
CA GLU A 609 25.68 38.65 -7.96
C GLU A 609 24.50 37.90 -8.61
N ALA A 610 23.80 37.06 -7.84
CA ALA A 610 22.62 36.34 -8.32
C ALA A 610 21.44 37.28 -8.66
N VAL A 611 21.16 38.30 -7.84
CA VAL A 611 20.12 39.30 -8.14
C VAL A 611 20.45 40.06 -9.42
N LEU A 612 21.70 40.51 -9.58
CA LEU A 612 22.15 41.20 -10.78
C LEU A 612 22.06 40.31 -12.01
N ALA A 613 22.38 39.03 -11.90
CA ALA A 613 22.20 38.06 -13.00
C ALA A 613 20.71 37.93 -13.37
N GLY A 614 19.83 37.74 -12.39
CA GLY A 614 18.38 37.58 -12.62
C GLY A 614 17.69 38.82 -13.19
N GLU A 615 18.15 40.03 -12.84
CA GLU A 615 17.63 41.29 -13.39
C GLU A 615 18.12 41.62 -14.80
N ASN A 616 19.34 41.18 -15.15
CA ASN A 616 19.99 41.53 -16.42
C ASN A 616 19.91 40.44 -17.50
N ASP A 617 19.58 39.19 -17.14
CA ASP A 617 19.47 38.09 -18.10
C ASP A 617 18.19 38.21 -18.94
N SER A 618 18.32 37.97 -20.25
CA SER A 618 17.21 37.79 -21.18
C SER A 618 16.23 36.68 -20.80
N ASN A 619 16.69 35.66 -20.06
CA ASN A 619 15.89 34.54 -19.55
C ASN A 619 15.33 34.79 -18.13
N GLY A 620 15.58 35.97 -17.54
CA GLY A 620 15.08 36.38 -16.23
C GLY A 620 15.67 35.58 -15.06
N TRP A 621 14.87 35.34 -14.02
CA TRP A 621 15.31 34.68 -12.79
C TRP A 621 15.57 33.17 -12.94
N GLN A 622 15.20 32.55 -14.07
CA GLN A 622 15.35 31.12 -14.35
C GLN A 622 14.88 30.20 -13.21
N ALA A 623 13.80 30.60 -12.53
CA ALA A 623 13.18 29.86 -11.44
C ALA A 623 11.70 30.23 -11.33
N THR A 624 10.86 29.25 -11.02
CA THR A 624 9.45 29.52 -10.67
C THR A 624 9.32 30.08 -9.26
N ALA A 625 8.15 30.64 -8.90
CA ALA A 625 7.91 31.10 -7.53
C ALA A 625 8.07 29.96 -6.51
N GLU A 626 7.55 28.77 -6.80
CA GLU A 626 7.67 27.58 -5.94
C GLU A 626 9.12 27.10 -5.82
N GLU A 627 9.92 27.19 -6.88
CA GLU A 627 11.36 26.92 -6.80
C GLU A 627 12.09 27.92 -5.91
N ILE A 628 11.81 29.22 -6.03
CA ILE A 628 12.36 30.25 -5.15
C ILE A 628 12.00 29.94 -3.68
N ARG A 629 10.76 29.54 -3.42
CA ARG A 629 10.30 29.20 -2.07
C ARG A 629 10.99 27.96 -1.52
N TYR A 630 11.07 26.89 -2.31
CA TYR A 630 11.75 25.66 -1.92
C TYR A 630 13.21 25.90 -1.57
N HIS A 631 13.96 26.58 -2.43
CA HIS A 631 15.37 26.85 -2.20
C HIS A 631 15.60 27.80 -1.03
N TYR A 632 14.69 28.75 -0.78
CA TYR A 632 14.72 29.55 0.44
C TYR A 632 14.56 28.68 1.69
N VAL A 633 13.59 27.76 1.71
CA VAL A 633 13.38 26.82 2.84
C VAL A 633 14.56 25.86 3.01
N LEU A 634 15.14 25.37 1.91
CA LEU A 634 16.37 24.57 1.90
C LEU A 634 17.52 25.34 2.54
N GLY A 635 17.75 26.58 2.11
CA GLY A 635 18.78 27.46 2.68
C GLY A 635 18.56 27.71 4.16
N VAL A 636 17.30 27.94 4.58
CA VAL A 636 16.94 28.13 5.99
C VAL A 636 17.38 26.92 6.83
N ASN A 637 17.17 25.69 6.37
CA ASN A 637 17.53 24.48 7.12
C ASN A 637 19.01 24.08 7.04
N VAL A 638 19.66 24.30 5.89
CA VAL A 638 21.08 23.95 5.68
C VAL A 638 22.03 25.00 6.30
N GLY A 639 21.65 26.28 6.26
CA GLY A 639 22.48 27.41 6.69
C GLY A 639 23.02 27.33 8.13
N PRO A 640 22.21 26.97 9.14
CA PRO A 640 22.67 26.72 10.51
C PRO A 640 23.84 25.74 10.59
N ASN A 641 23.72 24.60 9.91
CA ASN A 641 24.71 23.53 9.95
C ASN A 641 25.99 23.89 9.17
N ILE A 642 25.87 24.65 8.07
CA ILE A 642 27.04 25.25 7.40
C ILE A 642 27.81 26.15 8.37
N SER A 643 27.13 27.04 9.11
CA SER A 643 27.83 27.92 10.04
C SER A 643 28.48 27.17 11.19
N GLN A 644 27.82 26.11 11.69
CA GLN A 644 28.38 25.27 12.75
C GLN A 644 29.66 24.57 12.26
N ARG A 645 29.60 23.91 11.10
CA ARG A 645 30.76 23.23 10.51
C ARG A 645 31.92 24.19 10.24
N ALA A 646 31.62 25.39 9.73
CA ALA A 646 32.63 26.42 9.52
C ALA A 646 33.35 26.84 10.81
N GLN A 647 32.64 26.82 11.94
CA GLN A 647 33.21 27.09 13.25
C GLN A 647 34.09 25.91 13.71
N GLU A 648 33.60 24.68 13.62
CA GLU A 648 34.36 23.46 13.95
C GLU A 648 35.69 23.39 13.18
N ASN A 649 35.66 23.57 11.86
CA ASN A 649 36.87 23.57 11.02
C ASN A 649 37.88 24.65 11.40
N ARG A 650 37.39 25.82 11.85
CA ARG A 650 38.26 26.92 12.28
C ARG A 650 38.93 26.59 13.60
N ASP A 651 38.17 26.00 14.52
CA ASP A 651 38.67 25.62 15.83
C ASP A 651 39.72 24.50 15.69
N ASP A 652 39.49 23.51 14.83
CA ASP A 652 40.46 22.44 14.51
C ASP A 652 41.76 22.97 13.89
N GLN A 653 41.70 23.99 13.03
CA GLN A 653 42.90 24.63 12.45
C GLN A 653 43.70 25.46 13.46
N THR A 654 43.12 25.79 14.62
CA THR A 654 43.78 26.59 15.67
C THR A 654 44.43 25.77 16.78
N ILE A 655 44.29 24.43 16.79
CA ILE A 655 45.01 23.53 17.70
C ILE A 655 46.40 23.26 17.11
N PRO A 656 47.51 23.69 17.73
CA PRO A 656 48.84 23.30 17.27
C PRO A 656 49.05 21.81 17.58
N GLU A 657 49.57 21.05 16.60
CA GLU A 657 50.24 19.79 16.86
C GLU A 657 51.43 20.05 17.81
N THR A 658 51.22 19.89 19.12
CA THR A 658 52.32 19.69 20.06
C THR A 658 52.59 18.20 20.19
N GLU A 659 53.67 17.79 19.54
CA GLU A 659 54.37 16.51 19.74
C GLU A 659 54.59 16.20 21.23
N ASP A 660 54.37 14.93 21.58
CA ASP A 660 54.97 14.14 22.66
C ASP A 660 55.73 14.89 23.77
N GLU A 661 55.11 15.06 24.95
CA GLU A 661 55.82 14.93 26.23
C GLU A 661 55.00 14.10 27.23
N GLU A 662 55.66 13.07 27.78
CA GLU A 662 55.15 12.09 28.75
C GLU A 662 54.53 12.69 30.03
N PRO A 663 53.65 11.95 30.74
CA PRO A 663 52.91 12.48 31.87
C PRO A 663 53.79 12.53 33.14
N VAL A 664 53.94 13.72 33.72
CA VAL A 664 54.44 13.87 35.10
C VAL A 664 53.27 14.10 36.05
N SER A 665 53.28 13.30 37.12
CA SER A 665 52.25 13.09 38.13
C SER A 665 51.98 14.25 39.11
N GLY A 666 50.71 14.64 39.25
CA GLY A 666 49.98 15.01 40.48
C GLY A 666 50.23 16.39 41.15
N PRO A 667 49.37 16.83 42.12
CA PRO A 667 48.15 16.21 42.65
C PRO A 667 46.87 17.07 42.49
N ALA A 668 45.71 16.40 42.65
CA ALA A 668 44.39 17.01 42.81
C ALA A 668 44.27 17.80 44.13
N ILE A 669 43.42 18.83 44.16
CA ILE A 669 42.49 19.19 45.25
C ILE A 669 41.67 20.47 44.93
N GLU A 670 40.35 20.30 45.09
CA GLU A 670 39.27 21.22 45.53
C GLU A 670 38.66 22.32 44.63
N ASP A 671 37.42 22.00 44.23
CA ASP A 671 36.25 22.85 44.02
C ASP A 671 36.01 23.82 45.20
N GLU A 672 35.99 25.13 44.93
CA GLU A 672 35.41 26.15 45.83
C GLU A 672 34.07 26.65 45.28
N ARG A 673 32.98 26.04 45.75
CA ARG A 673 31.66 26.70 45.80
C ARG A 673 31.49 27.33 47.19
N SER A 674 31.47 28.66 47.22
CA SER A 674 31.15 29.44 48.42
C SER A 674 29.66 29.38 48.74
N GLU A 675 29.37 28.96 49.96
CA GLU A 675 28.09 29.08 50.66
C GLU A 675 27.71 30.54 50.94
N MET A 676 26.41 30.78 51.08
CA MET A 676 25.87 31.83 51.96
C MET A 676 24.64 31.27 52.70
N ASN A 677 24.81 31.13 54.01
CA ASN A 677 23.93 30.75 55.13
C ASN A 677 22.43 31.12 55.00
N GLU A 678 21.51 30.18 55.28
CA GLU A 678 20.93 29.79 56.60
C GLU A 678 20.11 30.88 57.31
N ASP A 679 18.80 30.64 57.44
CA ASP A 679 18.08 30.82 58.70
C ASP A 679 16.72 30.08 58.75
N SER A 680 16.70 29.02 59.58
CA SER A 680 15.73 28.76 60.67
C SER A 680 14.26 28.33 60.43
N GLU A 681 14.03 27.02 60.67
CA GLU A 681 13.02 26.42 61.60
C GLU A 681 11.58 26.02 61.15
N PRO A 682 10.91 25.04 61.85
CA PRO A 682 10.46 23.78 61.22
C PRO A 682 8.98 23.40 61.44
N GLY A 683 8.49 22.35 60.77
CA GLY A 683 7.20 21.72 61.11
C GLY A 683 6.71 20.62 60.16
N HIS A 684 6.93 19.36 60.53
CA HIS A 684 6.20 18.16 60.06
C HIS A 684 4.75 18.13 60.62
N PRO A 685 3.84 17.18 60.24
CA PRO A 685 3.90 16.13 59.20
C PRO A 685 2.58 15.94 58.37
N ALA A 686 2.69 14.98 57.44
CA ALA A 686 1.70 14.19 56.72
C ALA A 686 0.23 14.09 57.23
N THR A 687 -0.69 14.17 56.25
CA THR A 687 -1.93 13.38 56.09
C THR A 687 -2.14 13.30 54.56
N GLY A 688 -2.51 12.21 53.89
CA GLY A 688 -3.37 11.10 54.28
C GLY A 688 -4.60 11.12 53.36
N ALA A 689 -4.59 10.24 52.35
CA ALA A 689 -5.65 9.64 51.52
C ALA A 689 -7.12 10.14 51.51
N GLU A 690 -7.77 9.81 50.37
CA GLU A 690 -9.22 9.67 50.08
C GLU A 690 -10.00 10.90 49.59
N GLN A 691 -10.22 10.99 48.26
CA GLN A 691 -11.46 10.59 47.58
C GLN A 691 -11.29 10.52 46.06
#